data_AF-A0AAD9M3T7-F1
#
_entry.id   AF-A0AAD9M3T7-F1
#
_cell.length_a   1.000
_cell.length_b   1.000
_cell.length_c   1.000
_cell.angle_alpha   90.00
_cell.angle_beta   90.00
_cell.angle_gamma   90.00
#
_symmetry.space_group_name_H-M   'P 1'
#
loop_
_entity.id
_entity.type
_entity.pdbx_description
1 polymer ?
#
loop_
_entity_poly.entity_id
_entity_poly.type
_entity_poly.pdbx_seq_one_letter_code
_entity_poly.pdbx_strand_id
1 'polypeptide(L)'
;MSTISQLKGTQRLSWPCRLGLPKTSHARLRTRVLSSRTAASATHHSLAQASESRPLPQNQNLGVATDWDPSARRPCRALNSKLDRCRSPLILVAPAYTQPARSPPVSVPTTSSSSRQPADFAFGNLRVRAASPVPWQYFRPFIARTLVPYDLISHNRSFATSSPAMVASKIDGTAIAKQIRESIASDVLEKQKLNPRFQPQLTIIQVGERSDSSTYVRMKQKAAKEANVDCDLIQFPESITESELLDRIYRLNDNPAVHGILVQLPIPKHLDEYVITSAVADEKDVDGFGTRNIGELAKKGGRPFFIPCTPKGVMVLLEKAGVDLKGKNAVVLGRSDIVGSPVSYLLRNADATVTVCHSKTEGLEEHLKAADIVIAAIGQPSFVKGEWLKPGAVVIDVGTNYLPDASKKSGQRLVGDVDFESASQVASHITPVPGGVGPMTVAMLLSNVVDSTVKSFERQRQRKISPLPLHLKEPVPSDIEVSRSQNPKQITRLAKEVGIASHELEPYGAYKAKVDLSLLKRLEHRRNGKYVVVTGITPTPLGEGKSTTTMGIAQALGAHLGRVTFANVRQPSQGPTFGIKGGAAGGGYSQVIPMDEFNLHLTGDIHAITAANNLLAAAIETRMFHENTQKDGPLYKRLVPAKNGKRVFAPVMLPRLKKLGIEKTNPDDLTEEEIRRFARLDIDPETITWRRVLDVNDRHLRGITVGAAPTEKGHTRETGFDISVASECMAILALSTDLADMRRRLGSMVIASSRSGEPVTCDDIGAGGALTALMRDAIKPNLMQTLEGTPVFVHAGPFANISVGNSSILADKMALKIVGTEPDEDHSEKAGFVVTEAGFDFTMGGERFFNIKCRASGLVPDVVVVVATVRALKVHGGGPPIAPGAPLNAVYKEENVDILRAGCVNLKKHIQNAKMYGIPVVVAINKFVTDTDAEIAVIREEAIAAGAEDAILSNHWAEGGKGAIELGKGVIAASEKPKDFKLLYDLEGSVQERIEAIGQKMYGAAAVEFSELAQKKVDTYTKQGFGNLPICVAKTQYSLSHDPDLKGAPTGFTVPIRDVRMAAGAGYLSRAQVRSGC
;
A
#
# COMPACT_ATOMS: atom_id res chain seq x y z
N MET A 1 -35.34 -52.83 1.15
CA MET A 1 -35.27 -54.24 1.60
C MET A 1 -33.95 -54.47 2.32
N SER A 2 -33.85 -55.56 3.11
CA SER A 2 -32.61 -56.21 3.60
C SER A 2 -31.45 -55.33 4.14
N THR A 3 -31.25 -55.20 5.46
CA THR A 3 -30.53 -56.14 6.39
C THR A 3 -29.03 -56.29 6.07
N ILE A 4 -28.09 -55.74 6.87
CA ILE A 4 -27.58 -56.15 8.20
C ILE A 4 -26.48 -57.24 8.16
N SER A 5 -25.23 -56.82 8.42
CA SER A 5 -24.19 -57.46 9.27
C SER A 5 -23.05 -56.42 9.47
N GLN A 6 -22.45 -56.14 10.64
CA GLN A 6 -21.81 -56.96 11.69
C GLN A 6 -20.43 -57.53 11.26
N LEU A 7 -19.29 -57.35 11.96
CA LEU A 7 -18.97 -56.85 13.33
C LEU A 7 -17.56 -56.17 13.41
N LYS A 8 -17.28 -55.45 14.54
CA LYS A 8 -15.99 -55.22 15.30
C LYS A 8 -14.63 -55.29 14.55
N GLY A 9 -13.61 -54.44 14.75
CA GLY A 9 -13.24 -53.37 15.71
C GLY A 9 -11.68 -53.29 15.73
N THR A 10 -10.94 -52.19 15.95
CA THR A 10 -10.95 -51.23 17.08
C THR A 10 -10.12 -49.94 16.78
N GLN A 11 -10.37 -48.87 17.56
CA GLN A 11 -9.54 -47.66 17.82
C GLN A 11 -8.50 -47.16 16.77
N ARG A 12 -8.71 -45.97 16.19
CA ARG A 12 -8.19 -44.67 16.72
C ARG A 12 -8.65 -43.43 15.92
N LEU A 13 -9.08 -42.41 16.67
CA LEU A 13 -9.00 -40.95 16.44
C LEU A 13 -8.91 -40.39 14.99
N SER A 14 -10.03 -39.88 14.48
CA SER A 14 -10.07 -38.60 13.74
C SER A 14 -11.46 -37.95 13.87
N TRP A 15 -11.53 -36.61 13.80
CA TRP A 15 -12.77 -35.82 13.88
C TRP A 15 -12.76 -34.69 12.83
N PRO A 16 -13.47 -34.84 11.70
CA PRO A 16 -13.80 -33.73 10.81
C PRO A 16 -15.19 -33.15 11.17
N CYS A 17 -15.33 -31.83 11.14
CA CYS A 17 -16.60 -31.15 11.42
C CYS A 17 -17.17 -30.49 10.15
N ARG A 18 -18.37 -30.91 9.72
CA ARG A 18 -19.28 -30.10 8.89
C ARG A 18 -20.70 -30.20 9.43
N LEU A 19 -21.40 -29.08 9.42
CA LEU A 19 -22.74 -28.92 10.02
C LEU A 19 -23.84 -29.24 9.01
N GLY A 20 -24.87 -29.96 9.45
CA GLY A 20 -26.06 -30.29 8.67
C GLY A 20 -27.28 -30.52 9.57
N LEU A 21 -28.29 -29.67 9.40
CA LEU A 21 -29.59 -29.60 10.10
C LEU A 21 -30.26 -30.94 10.48
N PRO A 22 -31.10 -30.92 11.54
CA PRO A 22 -32.35 -31.65 11.54
C PRO A 22 -33.60 -30.75 11.64
N LYS A 23 -34.69 -31.19 10.99
CA LYS A 23 -36.09 -30.79 11.25
C LYS A 23 -36.65 -31.76 12.33
N THR A 24 -37.91 -31.82 12.78
CA THR A 24 -39.25 -31.38 12.30
C THR A 24 -40.25 -31.49 13.47
N SER A 25 -41.38 -30.80 13.39
CA SER A 25 -42.68 -31.34 13.84
C SER A 25 -43.83 -30.75 13.00
N HIS A 26 -45.03 -31.35 13.02
CA HIS A 26 -46.13 -31.09 12.08
C HIS A 26 -47.38 -30.52 12.75
N ALA A 27 -48.19 -29.73 12.01
CA ALA A 27 -49.64 -30.01 11.79
C ALA A 27 -50.37 -29.05 10.80
N ARG A 28 -50.69 -29.58 9.60
CA ARG A 28 -52.03 -29.60 8.93
C ARG A 28 -52.99 -28.36 8.87
N LEU A 29 -53.42 -28.10 7.61
CA LEU A 29 -54.80 -27.86 7.07
C LEU A 29 -55.33 -26.44 6.67
N ARG A 30 -55.80 -26.39 5.40
CA ARG A 30 -56.98 -25.68 4.82
C ARG A 30 -57.05 -24.12 4.71
N THR A 31 -56.71 -23.65 3.51
CA THR A 31 -57.56 -22.86 2.58
C THR A 31 -58.91 -22.26 3.06
N ARG A 32 -59.10 -20.95 2.89
CA ARG A 32 -60.04 -20.35 1.91
C ARG A 32 -59.80 -18.83 1.69
N VAL A 33 -60.69 -18.17 0.94
CA VAL A 33 -60.52 -16.87 0.24
C VAL A 33 -61.65 -15.88 0.62
N LEU A 34 -61.62 -14.64 0.09
CA LEU A 34 -62.48 -13.45 0.30
C LEU A 34 -62.07 -12.62 1.54
N SER A 35 -61.91 -11.28 1.52
CA SER A 35 -62.74 -10.13 1.09
C SER A 35 -63.91 -9.83 2.07
N SER A 36 -64.29 -8.59 2.43
CA SER A 36 -63.91 -7.25 1.93
C SER A 36 -64.39 -6.12 2.90
N ARG A 37 -64.10 -4.84 2.57
CA ARG A 37 -64.89 -3.60 2.86
C ARG A 37 -65.24 -3.17 4.32
N THR A 38 -64.97 -1.88 4.60
CA THR A 38 -65.79 -0.89 5.40
C THR A 38 -66.14 -1.17 6.88
N ALA A 39 -66.52 -0.19 7.74
CA ALA A 39 -66.22 1.26 7.87
C ALA A 39 -66.82 1.81 9.19
N ALA A 40 -66.33 2.99 9.63
CA ALA A 40 -67.02 4.03 10.42
C ALA A 40 -67.47 3.81 11.90
N SER A 41 -67.19 4.84 12.71
CA SER A 41 -67.95 5.31 13.91
C SER A 41 -67.88 4.45 15.20
N ALA A 42 -68.21 4.94 16.41
CA ALA A 42 -68.75 6.26 16.82
C ALA A 42 -68.42 6.61 18.31
N THR A 43 -68.33 7.92 18.65
CA THR A 43 -68.79 8.57 19.93
C THR A 43 -68.30 8.05 21.31
N HIS A 44 -68.38 8.76 22.46
CA HIS A 44 -68.51 10.20 22.81
C HIS A 44 -68.03 10.38 24.27
N HIS A 45 -67.47 11.53 24.63
CA HIS A 45 -67.96 12.36 25.76
C HIS A 45 -67.23 13.71 25.83
N SER A 46 -67.70 14.61 26.68
CA SER A 46 -67.34 16.03 26.72
C SER A 46 -67.37 16.57 28.15
N LEU A 47 -66.62 17.63 28.44
CA LEU A 47 -67.05 18.82 29.21
C LEU A 47 -66.06 19.97 28.99
N ALA A 48 -66.40 21.20 29.42
CA ALA A 48 -65.76 22.43 28.97
C ALA A 48 -65.66 23.50 30.09
N GLN A 49 -65.20 24.72 29.72
CA GLN A 49 -65.14 25.99 30.50
C GLN A 49 -63.90 26.16 31.41
N ALA A 50 -63.33 27.37 31.60
CA ALA A 50 -63.56 28.68 30.95
C ALA A 50 -62.30 29.60 30.99
N SER A 51 -62.46 30.82 30.46
CA SER A 51 -61.50 31.93 30.25
C SER A 51 -60.85 32.55 31.49
N GLU A 52 -59.69 33.21 31.30
CA GLU A 52 -59.52 34.63 31.68
C GLU A 52 -58.39 35.34 30.89
N SER A 53 -57.89 36.52 31.33
CA SER A 53 -57.64 37.66 30.41
C SER A 53 -56.21 38.29 30.34
N ARG A 54 -56.12 39.31 29.45
CA ARG A 54 -55.00 40.20 29.01
C ARG A 54 -54.36 41.03 30.17
N PRO A 55 -53.17 41.69 30.02
CA PRO A 55 -52.84 42.61 28.90
C PRO A 55 -51.36 42.77 28.44
N LEU A 56 -51.17 43.72 27.51
CA LEU A 56 -49.91 44.24 26.92
C LEU A 56 -49.33 45.41 27.74
N PRO A 57 -48.11 45.87 27.38
CA PRO A 57 -47.90 47.31 27.12
C PRO A 57 -47.39 47.61 25.69
N GLN A 58 -47.32 48.90 25.33
CA GLN A 58 -47.03 49.42 23.98
C GLN A 58 -45.75 50.28 23.90
N ASN A 59 -45.49 50.83 22.71
CA ASN A 59 -44.54 51.89 22.32
C ASN A 59 -43.08 51.46 22.07
N GLN A 60 -42.33 52.11 21.16
CA GLN A 60 -42.60 53.37 20.45
C GLN A 60 -42.13 53.37 18.97
N ASN A 61 -42.61 54.34 18.18
CA ASN A 61 -42.37 54.45 16.73
C ASN A 61 -40.99 55.03 16.38
N LEU A 62 -40.49 54.68 15.19
CA LEU A 62 -40.08 55.64 14.14
C LEU A 62 -39.94 54.90 12.80
N GLY A 63 -40.25 55.57 11.68
CA GLY A 63 -40.20 54.94 10.35
C GLY A 63 -40.29 55.96 9.21
N VAL A 64 -40.04 55.48 7.99
CA VAL A 64 -40.23 56.20 6.71
C VAL A 64 -40.77 55.20 5.69
N ALA A 65 -41.64 55.65 4.78
CA ALA A 65 -42.31 54.81 3.79
C ALA A 65 -41.91 55.17 2.35
N THR A 66 -42.11 54.23 1.42
CA THR A 66 -42.42 54.47 0.00
C THR A 66 -43.22 53.29 -0.54
N ASP A 67 -44.18 53.56 -1.41
CA ASP A 67 -45.22 52.63 -1.89
C ASP A 67 -45.22 52.50 -3.43
N TRP A 68 -45.65 51.34 -3.95
CA TRP A 68 -46.15 51.10 -5.33
C TRP A 68 -45.18 51.32 -6.52
N ASP A 69 -45.42 50.90 -7.77
CA ASP A 69 -46.56 50.23 -8.44
C ASP A 69 -46.06 49.14 -9.44
N PRO A 70 -46.70 47.96 -9.58
CA PRO A 70 -46.27 46.93 -10.54
C PRO A 70 -47.22 46.69 -11.74
N SER A 71 -46.98 47.30 -12.93
CA SER A 71 -47.47 46.70 -14.20
C SER A 71 -46.73 47.08 -15.50
N ALA A 72 -46.28 46.08 -16.27
CA ALA A 72 -45.80 46.20 -17.66
C ALA A 72 -46.11 44.94 -18.51
N ARG A 73 -47.32 44.95 -19.07
CA ARG A 73 -48.01 43.98 -19.95
C ARG A 73 -47.17 43.15 -20.97
N ARG A 74 -47.28 41.81 -20.91
CA ARG A 74 -47.83 40.83 -21.93
C ARG A 74 -47.31 40.83 -23.41
N PRO A 75 -47.66 39.84 -24.29
CA PRO A 75 -48.41 38.56 -24.11
C PRO A 75 -47.80 37.28 -24.76
N CYS A 76 -48.34 36.10 -24.35
CA CYS A 76 -48.76 34.86 -25.07
C CYS A 76 -48.12 34.42 -26.43
N ARG A 77 -48.09 33.14 -26.84
CA ARG A 77 -48.96 31.93 -26.63
C ARG A 77 -48.07 30.65 -26.48
N ALA A 78 -48.34 29.60 -25.69
CA ALA A 78 -49.55 28.77 -25.44
C ALA A 78 -49.79 27.65 -26.49
N LEU A 79 -50.20 26.39 -26.18
CA LEU A 79 -50.43 25.68 -24.89
C LEU A 79 -50.60 24.14 -25.08
N ASN A 80 -50.29 23.35 -24.04
CA ASN A 80 -50.82 22.02 -23.63
C ASN A 80 -51.14 20.86 -24.62
N SER A 81 -50.69 19.66 -24.22
CA SER A 81 -51.58 18.49 -23.99
C SER A 81 -51.09 17.67 -22.76
N LYS A 82 -51.93 16.79 -22.20
CA LYS A 82 -51.70 16.05 -20.92
C LYS A 82 -51.71 14.52 -21.13
N LEU A 83 -51.47 13.77 -20.01
CA LEU A 83 -51.77 12.34 -19.74
C LEU A 83 -50.69 11.33 -20.18
N ASP A 84 -50.42 10.22 -19.46
CA ASP A 84 -50.62 9.91 -18.02
C ASP A 84 -49.71 8.72 -17.58
N ARG A 85 -49.53 8.55 -16.25
CA ARG A 85 -49.24 7.29 -15.49
C ARG A 85 -48.09 6.30 -15.86
N CYS A 86 -47.30 6.02 -14.81
CA CYS A 86 -47.02 4.70 -14.19
C CYS A 86 -45.79 3.81 -14.57
N ARG A 87 -45.03 3.51 -13.50
CA ARG A 87 -44.46 2.20 -13.06
C ARG A 87 -43.25 1.57 -13.78
N SER A 88 -42.15 1.50 -13.03
CA SER A 88 -41.13 0.41 -13.05
C SER A 88 -41.75 -0.93 -12.60
N PRO A 89 -41.12 -2.12 -12.86
CA PRO A 89 -39.92 -2.52 -12.11
C PRO A 89 -38.87 -3.40 -12.88
N LEU A 90 -37.81 -3.75 -12.12
CA LEU A 90 -36.87 -4.89 -12.22
C LEU A 90 -37.44 -6.18 -12.91
N ILE A 91 -36.67 -7.14 -13.47
CA ILE A 91 -35.52 -7.84 -12.83
C ILE A 91 -34.74 -8.80 -13.81
N LEU A 92 -33.42 -8.97 -13.60
CA LEU A 92 -32.50 -10.14 -13.88
C LEU A 92 -32.36 -10.88 -15.27
N VAL A 93 -31.21 -11.59 -15.36
CA VAL A 93 -30.84 -12.78 -16.20
C VAL A 93 -30.07 -12.57 -17.54
N ALA A 94 -29.04 -13.41 -17.73
CA ALA A 94 -28.23 -13.72 -18.94
C ALA A 94 -27.77 -15.20 -18.84
N PRO A 95 -26.97 -15.83 -19.74
CA PRO A 95 -26.50 -15.48 -21.11
C PRO A 95 -26.74 -16.63 -22.16
N ALA A 96 -26.32 -16.49 -23.44
CA ALA A 96 -25.99 -17.63 -24.34
C ALA A 96 -25.23 -17.28 -25.65
N TYR A 97 -24.48 -18.27 -26.17
CA TYR A 97 -23.62 -18.31 -27.38
C TYR A 97 -24.33 -18.27 -28.76
N THR A 98 -23.62 -17.85 -29.83
CA THR A 98 -23.10 -18.71 -30.94
C THR A 98 -22.36 -17.94 -32.07
N GLN A 99 -21.58 -18.64 -32.92
CA GLN A 99 -20.95 -18.15 -34.18
C GLN A 99 -21.65 -18.74 -35.43
N PRO A 100 -21.35 -18.26 -36.66
CA PRO A 100 -20.41 -19.00 -37.54
C PRO A 100 -19.48 -18.10 -38.41
N ALA A 101 -18.77 -18.65 -39.42
CA ALA A 101 -17.68 -17.97 -40.16
C ALA A 101 -17.50 -18.43 -41.65
N ARG A 102 -16.57 -17.76 -42.38
CA ARG A 102 -15.87 -18.09 -43.67
C ARG A 102 -16.30 -17.41 -45.00
N SER A 103 -15.49 -16.40 -45.42
CA SER A 103 -14.66 -16.26 -46.67
C SER A 103 -15.12 -16.72 -48.09
N PRO A 104 -14.49 -16.30 -49.23
CA PRO A 104 -13.50 -15.21 -49.53
C PRO A 104 -14.08 -14.27 -50.67
N PRO A 105 -13.52 -13.98 -51.90
CA PRO A 105 -12.15 -13.79 -52.46
C PRO A 105 -11.98 -12.50 -53.36
N VAL A 106 -10.97 -12.47 -54.27
CA VAL A 106 -10.74 -11.59 -55.46
C VAL A 106 -9.97 -10.25 -55.24
N SER A 107 -9.32 -9.72 -56.30
CA SER A 107 -8.00 -9.06 -56.22
C SER A 107 -7.55 -8.21 -57.44
N VAL A 108 -6.74 -7.15 -57.23
CA VAL A 108 -5.89 -6.36 -58.20
C VAL A 108 -6.63 -5.65 -59.39
N PRO A 109 -6.04 -4.74 -60.24
CA PRO A 109 -4.72 -4.07 -60.23
C PRO A 109 -4.62 -2.54 -60.64
N THR A 110 -3.41 -1.96 -60.42
CA THR A 110 -2.63 -1.00 -61.27
C THR A 110 -2.98 0.49 -61.61
N THR A 111 -1.95 1.34 -61.40
CA THR A 111 -1.34 2.41 -62.27
C THR A 111 -1.85 3.88 -62.44
N SER A 112 -0.97 4.81 -62.04
CA SER A 112 -0.30 5.88 -62.85
C SER A 112 -0.70 7.38 -62.81
N SER A 113 0.24 8.22 -62.31
CA SER A 113 0.68 9.55 -62.82
C SER A 113 -0.32 10.76 -62.82
N SER A 114 0.06 12.04 -62.70
CA SER A 114 1.33 12.71 -63.09
C SER A 114 1.51 14.16 -62.52
N SER A 115 2.77 14.60 -62.32
CA SER A 115 3.25 16.01 -62.41
C SER A 115 2.77 17.05 -61.34
N ARG A 116 3.39 18.24 -61.08
CA ARG A 116 4.57 18.99 -61.61
C ARG A 116 5.41 19.62 -60.46
N GLN A 117 6.62 20.10 -60.79
CA GLN A 117 7.46 21.04 -60.01
C GLN A 117 7.34 22.48 -60.63
N PRO A 118 7.77 23.60 -59.99
CA PRO A 118 9.21 23.94 -59.90
C PRO A 118 9.72 24.85 -58.73
N ALA A 119 11.03 24.75 -58.46
CA ALA A 119 12.07 25.80 -58.26
C ALA A 119 11.98 26.99 -57.24
N ASP A 120 13.08 27.09 -56.46
CA ASP A 120 13.96 28.25 -56.13
C ASP A 120 13.47 29.53 -55.42
N PHE A 121 14.05 29.86 -54.23
CA PHE A 121 15.30 30.65 -54.11
C PHE A 121 15.91 30.57 -52.67
N ALA A 122 17.08 31.20 -52.40
CA ALA A 122 17.94 30.88 -51.24
C ALA A 122 18.72 32.07 -50.59
N PHE A 123 19.54 31.72 -49.58
CA PHE A 123 20.51 32.51 -48.77
C PHE A 123 19.96 33.28 -47.54
N GLY A 124 20.67 33.30 -46.39
CA GLY A 124 21.84 32.49 -46.01
C GLY A 124 22.61 33.00 -44.76
N ASN A 125 23.69 32.28 -44.40
CA ASN A 125 24.76 32.65 -43.45
C ASN A 125 24.38 32.72 -41.94
N LEU A 126 25.22 32.37 -40.95
CA LEU A 126 26.55 31.71 -40.86
C LEU A 126 26.46 30.57 -39.78
N ARG A 127 27.48 29.86 -39.25
CA ARG A 127 28.96 29.75 -39.43
C ARG A 127 29.43 28.40 -38.83
N VAL A 128 30.29 27.62 -39.48
CA VAL A 128 31.00 26.45 -38.88
C VAL A 128 32.43 26.32 -39.40
N ARG A 129 33.36 25.95 -38.52
CA ARG A 129 34.75 25.44 -38.74
C ARG A 129 35.11 24.61 -37.49
N ALA A 130 35.89 23.53 -37.49
CA ALA A 130 36.37 22.56 -38.50
C ALA A 130 36.84 21.31 -37.68
N ALA A 131 37.59 20.28 -38.09
CA ALA A 131 38.30 19.82 -39.31
C ALA A 131 38.60 18.30 -39.12
N SER A 132 39.05 17.47 -40.08
CA SER A 132 38.81 17.34 -41.52
C SER A 132 39.44 16.00 -41.99
N PRO A 133 38.72 15.12 -42.73
CA PRO A 133 39.37 14.03 -43.50
C PRO A 133 39.97 14.57 -44.81
N VAL A 134 40.88 13.85 -45.49
CA VAL A 134 40.74 13.23 -46.85
C VAL A 134 41.93 12.21 -47.09
N PRO A 135 42.29 11.64 -48.29
CA PRO A 135 42.73 10.22 -48.37
C PRO A 135 44.07 10.00 -49.12
N TRP A 136 44.32 8.77 -49.61
CA TRP A 136 45.13 8.48 -50.80
C TRP A 136 44.48 7.41 -51.71
N GLN A 137 44.89 7.36 -52.99
CA GLN A 137 44.34 6.48 -54.06
C GLN A 137 45.33 5.32 -54.38
N TYR A 138 45.08 4.38 -55.30
CA TYR A 138 45.27 4.56 -56.77
C TYR A 138 44.66 3.43 -57.65
N PHE A 139 43.94 3.84 -58.70
CA PHE A 139 43.88 3.28 -60.08
C PHE A 139 43.35 1.85 -60.45
N ARG A 140 43.13 1.71 -61.77
CA ARG A 140 42.46 0.66 -62.60
C ARG A 140 43.24 0.56 -63.95
N PRO A 141 43.10 -0.46 -64.85
CA PRO A 141 41.89 -0.60 -65.70
C PRO A 141 41.58 -2.00 -66.35
N PHE A 142 40.52 -2.01 -67.19
CA PHE A 142 40.13 -2.81 -68.40
C PHE A 142 41.12 -3.82 -69.05
N ILE A 143 40.76 -4.82 -69.90
CA ILE A 143 39.70 -4.96 -70.95
C ILE A 143 39.08 -6.40 -70.94
N ALA A 144 37.91 -6.61 -71.58
CA ALA A 144 37.17 -7.88 -71.70
C ALA A 144 37.40 -8.70 -73.00
N ARG A 145 36.96 -9.97 -73.06
CA ARG A 145 36.27 -10.60 -74.22
C ARG A 145 35.58 -11.95 -73.90
N THR A 146 35.00 -12.61 -74.92
CA THR A 146 33.81 -13.48 -74.83
C THR A 146 33.99 -14.86 -75.51
N LEU A 147 33.06 -15.81 -75.26
CA LEU A 147 32.81 -17.12 -75.93
C LEU A 147 33.74 -18.28 -75.45
N VAL A 148 33.27 -19.46 -74.96
CA VAL A 148 32.38 -20.53 -75.52
C VAL A 148 33.12 -21.39 -76.57
N PRO A 149 33.13 -22.77 -76.55
CA PRO A 149 32.18 -23.73 -75.93
C PRO A 149 32.81 -24.91 -75.11
N TYR A 150 31.99 -25.96 -74.89
CA TYR A 150 32.22 -27.41 -74.66
C TYR A 150 33.61 -28.00 -75.05
N ASP A 151 34.08 -29.16 -74.55
CA ASP A 151 33.30 -30.39 -74.26
C ASP A 151 33.89 -31.35 -73.18
N LEU A 152 33.23 -32.49 -72.96
CA LEU A 152 33.52 -33.57 -72.00
C LEU A 152 34.83 -34.35 -72.24
N ILE A 153 35.41 -34.90 -71.16
CA ILE A 153 35.90 -36.29 -71.09
C ILE A 153 36.02 -36.75 -69.62
N SER A 154 35.71 -38.02 -69.36
CA SER A 154 35.68 -38.63 -68.02
C SER A 154 36.96 -39.38 -67.65
N HIS A 155 37.46 -39.22 -66.43
CA HIS A 155 38.41 -40.16 -65.82
C HIS A 155 38.01 -40.51 -64.37
N ASN A 156 37.62 -41.77 -64.17
CA ASN A 156 37.49 -42.36 -62.84
C ASN A 156 38.87 -42.44 -62.15
N ARG A 157 38.96 -41.95 -60.91
CA ARG A 157 39.95 -42.46 -59.94
C ARG A 157 39.27 -42.70 -58.60
N SER A 158 39.01 -43.96 -58.31
CA SER A 158 38.64 -44.42 -56.98
C SER A 158 39.80 -44.22 -56.01
N PHE A 159 39.58 -43.43 -54.96
CA PHE A 159 40.41 -43.48 -53.75
C PHE A 159 39.53 -43.92 -52.59
N ALA A 160 39.74 -45.16 -52.16
CA ALA A 160 39.18 -45.65 -50.92
C ALA A 160 39.97 -45.05 -49.76
N THR A 161 39.39 -44.09 -49.06
CA THR A 161 39.88 -43.62 -47.76
C THR A 161 39.07 -44.28 -46.68
N SER A 162 39.66 -45.27 -46.00
CA SER A 162 39.07 -45.91 -44.84
C SER A 162 38.91 -44.90 -43.70
N SER A 163 37.69 -44.44 -43.46
CA SER A 163 37.26 -43.79 -42.21
C SER A 163 37.85 -44.51 -40.99
N PRO A 164 38.80 -44.01 -40.16
CA PRO A 164 38.98 -44.63 -38.84
C PRO A 164 37.65 -44.52 -38.10
N ALA A 165 37.24 -45.58 -37.41
CA ALA A 165 35.94 -45.63 -36.75
C ALA A 165 35.83 -44.51 -35.70
N MET A 166 35.01 -43.49 -36.00
CA MET A 166 34.80 -42.35 -35.11
C MET A 166 33.86 -42.77 -33.99
N VAL A 167 34.43 -43.33 -32.93
CA VAL A 167 33.72 -43.55 -31.66
C VAL A 167 33.36 -42.17 -31.10
N ALA A 168 32.06 -41.89 -31.00
CA ALA A 168 31.53 -40.59 -30.63
C ALA A 168 32.01 -40.12 -29.25
N SER A 169 32.39 -38.85 -29.16
CA SER A 169 32.72 -38.19 -27.90
C SER A 169 31.46 -38.08 -27.02
N LYS A 170 31.49 -38.71 -25.85
CA LYS A 170 30.36 -38.76 -24.92
C LYS A 170 30.18 -37.40 -24.24
N ILE A 171 29.10 -36.68 -24.56
CA ILE A 171 28.73 -35.45 -23.84
C ILE A 171 28.15 -35.83 -22.48
N ASP A 172 28.99 -35.81 -21.44
CA ASP A 172 28.57 -36.17 -20.07
C ASP A 172 27.83 -35.02 -19.38
N GLY A 173 26.52 -34.95 -19.63
CA GLY A 173 25.61 -34.01 -18.98
C GLY A 173 25.52 -34.17 -17.45
N THR A 174 26.00 -35.26 -16.86
CA THR A 174 26.03 -35.44 -15.40
C THR A 174 27.22 -34.69 -14.81
N ALA A 175 28.39 -34.78 -15.45
CA ALA A 175 29.57 -34.00 -15.10
C ALA A 175 29.32 -32.49 -15.29
N ILE A 176 28.77 -32.09 -16.44
CA ILE A 176 28.45 -30.68 -16.73
C ILE A 176 27.39 -30.14 -15.75
N ALA A 177 26.30 -30.88 -15.51
CA ALA A 177 25.28 -30.48 -14.55
C ALA A 177 25.84 -30.37 -13.13
N LYS A 178 26.82 -31.20 -12.75
CA LYS A 178 27.49 -31.11 -11.44
C LYS A 178 28.29 -29.80 -11.32
N GLN A 179 29.16 -29.50 -12.30
CA GLN A 179 29.94 -28.27 -12.34
C GLN A 179 29.04 -27.02 -12.25
N ILE A 180 27.90 -27.03 -12.93
CA ILE A 180 26.93 -25.94 -12.89
C ILE A 180 26.33 -25.78 -11.48
N ARG A 181 25.99 -26.87 -10.78
CA ARG A 181 25.52 -26.78 -9.38
C ARG A 181 26.60 -26.30 -8.41
N GLU A 182 27.86 -26.72 -8.61
CA GLU A 182 29.00 -26.25 -7.82
C GLU A 182 29.24 -24.73 -8.04
N SER A 183 29.12 -24.24 -9.28
CA SER A 183 29.15 -22.81 -9.60
C SER A 183 28.00 -22.05 -8.94
N ILE A 184 26.76 -22.55 -9.07
CA ILE A 184 25.57 -21.92 -8.46
C ILE A 184 25.73 -21.84 -6.93
N ALA A 185 26.24 -22.89 -6.27
CA ALA A 185 26.47 -22.86 -4.83
C ALA A 185 27.45 -21.75 -4.42
N SER A 186 28.56 -21.57 -5.17
CA SER A 186 29.51 -20.47 -4.96
C SER A 186 28.85 -19.11 -5.20
N ASP A 187 28.15 -18.95 -6.32
CA ASP A 187 27.46 -17.72 -6.72
C ASP A 187 26.43 -17.25 -5.70
N VAL A 188 25.73 -18.19 -5.05
CA VAL A 188 24.78 -17.91 -3.98
C VAL A 188 25.51 -17.54 -2.68
N LEU A 189 26.54 -18.30 -2.28
CA LEU A 189 27.35 -18.01 -1.09
C LEU A 189 28.04 -16.64 -1.16
N GLU A 190 28.44 -16.17 -2.34
CA GLU A 190 29.00 -14.82 -2.50
C GLU A 190 27.93 -13.72 -2.35
N LYS A 191 26.75 -13.91 -2.94
CA LYS A 191 25.63 -12.97 -2.78
C LYS A 191 25.13 -12.91 -1.34
N GLN A 192 25.21 -14.02 -0.60
CA GLN A 192 24.91 -14.10 0.83
C GLN A 192 25.88 -13.31 1.72
N LYS A 193 27.17 -13.22 1.35
CA LYS A 193 28.14 -12.37 2.07
C LYS A 193 27.78 -10.87 1.96
N LEU A 194 27.21 -10.46 0.82
CA LEU A 194 26.77 -9.08 0.59
C LEU A 194 25.41 -8.79 1.23
N ASN A 195 24.44 -9.71 1.06
CA ASN A 195 23.11 -9.60 1.64
C ASN A 195 22.66 -10.99 2.15
N PRO A 196 22.72 -11.25 3.48
CA PRO A 196 22.35 -12.54 4.06
C PRO A 196 20.91 -12.99 3.83
N ARG A 197 20.04 -12.12 3.29
CA ARG A 197 18.67 -12.44 2.92
C ARG A 197 18.56 -13.12 1.54
N PHE A 198 19.66 -13.20 0.78
CA PHE A 198 19.70 -13.85 -0.54
C PHE A 198 19.67 -15.39 -0.41
N GLN A 199 18.50 -15.95 -0.15
CA GLN A 199 18.25 -17.40 -0.17
C GLN A 199 17.32 -17.74 -1.33
N PRO A 200 17.82 -18.36 -2.42
CA PRO A 200 16.96 -18.87 -3.48
C PRO A 200 16.08 -20.00 -2.96
N GLN A 201 14.77 -19.94 -3.25
CA GLN A 201 13.79 -20.92 -2.77
C GLN A 201 12.92 -21.41 -3.94
N LEU A 202 12.99 -22.73 -4.18
CA LEU A 202 12.08 -23.48 -5.04
C LEU A 202 10.96 -24.09 -4.18
N THR A 203 9.73 -23.99 -4.65
CA THR A 203 8.59 -24.75 -4.10
C THR A 203 8.07 -25.71 -5.15
N ILE A 204 8.17 -27.01 -4.86
CA ILE A 204 7.62 -28.08 -5.69
C ILE A 204 6.23 -28.44 -5.16
N ILE A 205 5.24 -28.45 -6.05
CA ILE A 205 3.87 -28.90 -5.77
C ILE A 205 3.68 -30.26 -6.44
N GLN A 206 3.37 -31.28 -5.63
CA GLN A 206 3.10 -32.65 -6.09
C GLN A 206 1.67 -33.03 -5.72
N VAL A 207 0.91 -33.57 -6.68
CA VAL A 207 -0.43 -34.12 -6.45
C VAL A 207 -0.39 -35.63 -6.69
N GLY A 208 -0.70 -36.42 -5.65
CA GLY A 208 -0.64 -37.89 -5.71
C GLY A 208 0.75 -38.50 -5.53
N GLU A 209 0.78 -39.82 -5.35
CA GLU A 209 1.93 -40.56 -4.82
C GLU A 209 2.66 -41.42 -5.86
N ARG A 210 2.55 -41.08 -7.16
CA ARG A 210 3.24 -41.81 -8.23
C ARG A 210 4.74 -41.94 -7.96
N SER A 211 5.28 -43.16 -8.14
CA SER A 211 6.65 -43.53 -7.77
C SER A 211 7.72 -42.93 -8.68
N ASP A 212 7.42 -42.74 -9.97
CA ASP A 212 8.28 -42.05 -10.95
C ASP A 212 8.44 -40.56 -10.59
N SER A 213 7.32 -39.84 -10.44
CA SER A 213 7.25 -38.45 -9.98
C SER A 213 7.99 -38.27 -8.65
N SER A 214 7.69 -39.10 -7.65
CA SER A 214 8.32 -39.04 -6.33
C SER A 214 9.84 -39.28 -6.37
N THR A 215 10.35 -40.06 -7.34
CA THR A 215 11.79 -40.25 -7.54
C THR A 215 12.43 -39.00 -8.14
N TYR A 216 11.78 -38.38 -9.13
CA TYR A 216 12.25 -37.16 -9.78
C TYR A 216 12.26 -35.95 -8.82
N VAL A 217 11.26 -35.85 -7.93
CA VAL A 217 11.21 -34.83 -6.85
C VAL A 217 12.39 -34.98 -5.89
N ARG A 218 12.72 -36.19 -5.44
CA ARG A 218 13.88 -36.45 -4.57
C ARG A 218 15.21 -36.06 -5.25
N MET A 219 15.32 -36.27 -6.58
CA MET A 219 16.48 -35.82 -7.35
C MET A 219 16.57 -34.28 -7.40
N LYS A 220 15.45 -33.58 -7.63
CA LYS A 220 15.38 -32.11 -7.57
C LYS A 220 15.78 -31.57 -6.20
N GLN A 221 15.25 -32.13 -5.10
CA GLN A 221 15.61 -31.74 -3.73
C GLN A 221 17.10 -31.97 -3.42
N LYS A 222 17.68 -33.11 -3.81
CA LYS A 222 19.12 -33.37 -3.64
C LYS A 222 19.96 -32.36 -4.42
N ALA A 223 19.61 -32.11 -5.67
CA ALA A 223 20.31 -31.16 -6.52
C ALA A 223 20.21 -29.71 -5.99
N ALA A 224 19.06 -29.30 -5.45
CA ALA A 224 18.89 -28.00 -4.83
C ALA A 224 19.84 -27.82 -3.63
N LYS A 225 19.91 -28.83 -2.75
CA LYS A 225 20.85 -28.85 -1.62
C LYS A 225 22.32 -28.83 -2.05
N GLU A 226 22.67 -29.50 -3.15
CA GLU A 226 24.01 -29.43 -3.76
C GLU A 226 24.33 -28.03 -4.32
N ALA A 227 23.32 -27.24 -4.70
CA ALA A 227 23.44 -25.91 -5.29
C ALA A 227 23.22 -24.75 -4.30
N ASN A 228 23.11 -25.02 -2.99
CA ASN A 228 22.73 -24.04 -1.95
C ASN A 228 21.38 -23.32 -2.22
N VAL A 229 20.39 -24.08 -2.72
CA VAL A 229 19.02 -23.61 -3.00
C VAL A 229 18.04 -24.34 -2.08
N ASP A 230 17.15 -23.60 -1.42
CA ASP A 230 16.07 -24.19 -0.62
C ASP A 230 15.02 -24.85 -1.53
N CYS A 231 14.50 -26.01 -1.13
CA CYS A 231 13.56 -26.78 -1.95
C CYS A 231 12.44 -27.40 -1.12
N ASP A 232 11.39 -26.62 -0.90
CA ASP A 232 10.17 -27.10 -0.26
C ASP A 232 9.38 -28.03 -1.17
N LEU A 233 8.76 -29.04 -0.56
CA LEU A 233 7.84 -29.96 -1.23
C LEU A 233 6.46 -29.87 -0.55
N ILE A 234 5.45 -29.49 -1.32
CA ILE A 234 4.05 -29.47 -0.90
C ILE A 234 3.35 -30.63 -1.60
N GLN A 235 2.98 -31.64 -0.83
CA GLN A 235 2.20 -32.79 -1.31
C GLN A 235 0.72 -32.59 -1.03
N PHE A 236 -0.10 -32.92 -2.03
CA PHE A 236 -1.56 -32.94 -1.94
C PHE A 236 -2.10 -34.32 -2.34
N PRO A 237 -3.20 -34.78 -1.72
CA PRO A 237 -3.86 -36.03 -2.10
C PRO A 237 -4.45 -35.90 -3.52
N GLU A 238 -4.63 -37.02 -4.20
CA GLU A 238 -5.27 -37.05 -5.53
C GLU A 238 -6.71 -36.55 -5.52
N SER A 239 -7.35 -36.46 -4.34
CA SER A 239 -8.71 -35.93 -4.15
C SER A 239 -8.80 -34.40 -4.02
N ILE A 240 -7.70 -33.65 -4.12
CA ILE A 240 -7.74 -32.18 -4.06
C ILE A 240 -8.58 -31.58 -5.20
N THR A 241 -9.33 -30.51 -4.91
CA THR A 241 -10.07 -29.77 -5.94
C THR A 241 -9.18 -28.73 -6.63
N GLU A 242 -9.47 -28.43 -7.89
CA GLU A 242 -8.76 -27.42 -8.68
C GLU A 242 -8.73 -26.05 -7.98
N SER A 243 -9.84 -25.65 -7.35
CA SER A 243 -9.93 -24.37 -6.63
C SER A 243 -9.02 -24.31 -5.39
N GLU A 244 -8.79 -25.41 -4.68
CA GLU A 244 -7.89 -25.46 -3.52
C GLU A 244 -6.42 -25.42 -3.97
N LEU A 245 -6.10 -26.08 -5.09
CA LEU A 245 -4.77 -26.06 -5.69
C LEU A 245 -4.43 -24.67 -6.25
N LEU A 246 -5.36 -24.02 -6.94
CA LEU A 246 -5.22 -22.65 -7.44
C LEU A 246 -5.02 -21.63 -6.31
N ASP A 247 -5.84 -21.67 -5.26
CA ASP A 247 -5.66 -20.82 -4.06
C ASP A 247 -4.29 -21.03 -3.40
N ARG A 248 -3.76 -22.26 -3.38
CA ARG A 248 -2.39 -22.49 -2.94
C ARG A 248 -1.35 -21.84 -3.85
N ILE A 249 -1.51 -21.95 -5.18
CA ILE A 249 -0.58 -21.36 -6.15
C ILE A 249 -0.58 -19.83 -6.05
N TYR A 250 -1.75 -19.17 -5.95
CA TYR A 250 -1.83 -17.73 -5.77
C TYR A 250 -1.12 -17.26 -4.49
N ARG A 251 -1.30 -17.95 -3.36
CA ARG A 251 -0.56 -17.65 -2.11
C ARG A 251 0.96 -17.85 -2.22
N LEU A 252 1.42 -18.72 -3.11
CA LEU A 252 2.85 -18.92 -3.40
C LEU A 252 3.39 -17.85 -4.37
N ASN A 253 2.58 -17.40 -5.33
CA ASN A 253 2.90 -16.24 -6.18
C ASN A 253 3.10 -14.98 -5.33
N ASP A 254 2.22 -14.74 -4.35
CA ASP A 254 2.30 -13.59 -3.45
C ASP A 254 3.42 -13.68 -2.39
N ASN A 255 3.87 -14.88 -2.00
CA ASN A 255 4.92 -15.04 -0.98
C ASN A 255 6.29 -14.52 -1.47
N PRO A 256 6.89 -13.47 -0.85
CA PRO A 256 8.14 -12.87 -1.30
C PRO A 256 9.40 -13.72 -1.03
N ALA A 257 9.30 -14.80 -0.23
CA ALA A 257 10.40 -15.74 -0.02
C ALA A 257 10.54 -16.76 -1.17
N VAL A 258 9.41 -17.15 -1.79
CA VAL A 258 9.39 -18.16 -2.86
C VAL A 258 9.82 -17.52 -4.18
N HIS A 259 10.90 -18.03 -4.77
CA HIS A 259 11.50 -17.49 -5.99
C HIS A 259 11.15 -18.31 -7.24
N GLY A 260 10.98 -19.63 -7.09
CA GLY A 260 10.48 -20.51 -8.14
C GLY A 260 9.34 -21.39 -7.67
N ILE A 261 8.34 -21.60 -8.52
CA ILE A 261 7.25 -22.57 -8.30
C ILE A 261 7.32 -23.60 -9.43
N LEU A 262 7.22 -24.88 -9.06
CA LEU A 262 7.19 -26.01 -9.98
C LEU A 262 5.96 -26.86 -9.68
N VAL A 263 5.05 -26.98 -10.64
CA VAL A 263 4.00 -28.02 -10.62
C VAL A 263 4.61 -29.30 -11.17
N GLN A 264 4.74 -30.34 -10.36
CA GLN A 264 5.35 -31.60 -10.79
C GLN A 264 4.32 -32.45 -11.56
N LEU A 265 4.48 -32.46 -12.88
CA LEU A 265 3.68 -33.26 -13.82
C LEU A 265 4.04 -34.76 -13.76
N PRO A 266 3.14 -35.66 -14.23
CA PRO A 266 1.76 -35.40 -14.62
C PRO A 266 0.82 -35.29 -13.41
N ILE A 267 -0.20 -34.43 -13.50
CA ILE A 267 -1.24 -34.30 -12.46
C ILE A 267 -2.42 -35.27 -12.70
N PRO A 268 -3.28 -35.53 -11.69
CA PRO A 268 -4.49 -36.32 -11.87
C PRO A 268 -5.46 -35.77 -12.94
N LYS A 269 -6.13 -36.67 -13.67
CA LYS A 269 -6.96 -36.37 -14.86
C LYS A 269 -8.21 -35.53 -14.62
N HIS A 270 -8.58 -35.22 -13.38
CA HIS A 270 -9.73 -34.36 -13.04
C HIS A 270 -9.35 -32.90 -12.82
N LEU A 271 -8.06 -32.56 -12.96
CA LEU A 271 -7.52 -31.21 -12.91
C LEU A 271 -7.06 -30.81 -14.31
N ASP A 272 -7.32 -29.57 -14.74
CA ASP A 272 -6.80 -29.07 -16.01
C ASP A 272 -5.32 -28.66 -15.88
N GLU A 273 -4.43 -29.39 -16.56
CA GLU A 273 -2.98 -29.17 -16.51
C GLU A 273 -2.58 -27.78 -17.05
N TYR A 274 -3.30 -27.26 -18.05
CA TYR A 274 -3.03 -25.95 -18.62
C TYR A 274 -3.49 -24.83 -17.66
N VAL A 275 -4.65 -24.98 -17.01
CA VAL A 275 -5.15 -24.03 -15.99
C VAL A 275 -4.22 -23.99 -14.78
N ILE A 276 -3.81 -25.15 -14.26
CA ILE A 276 -2.94 -25.25 -13.08
C ILE A 276 -1.53 -24.72 -13.36
N THR A 277 -0.93 -25.04 -14.51
CA THR A 277 0.41 -24.51 -14.87
C THR A 277 0.38 -23.01 -15.20
N SER A 278 -0.64 -22.54 -15.92
CA SER A 278 -0.81 -21.12 -16.25
C SER A 278 -1.15 -20.21 -15.05
N ALA A 279 -1.47 -20.79 -13.88
CA ALA A 279 -1.69 -20.04 -12.65
C ALA A 279 -0.38 -19.64 -11.93
N VAL A 280 0.77 -20.20 -12.31
CA VAL A 280 2.08 -19.77 -11.81
C VAL A 280 2.44 -18.42 -12.43
N ALA A 281 2.87 -17.45 -11.62
CA ALA A 281 3.24 -16.12 -12.11
C ALA A 281 4.47 -16.18 -13.04
N ASP A 282 4.49 -15.35 -14.10
CA ASP A 282 5.57 -15.29 -15.11
C ASP A 282 6.99 -15.24 -14.49
N GLU A 283 7.13 -14.50 -13.40
CA GLU A 283 8.38 -14.31 -12.66
C GLU A 283 8.75 -15.46 -11.70
N LYS A 284 7.89 -16.47 -11.53
CA LYS A 284 8.16 -17.67 -10.72
C LYS A 284 8.03 -18.98 -11.51
N ASP A 285 7.60 -18.92 -12.77
CA ASP A 285 7.66 -20.01 -13.76
C ASP A 285 9.12 -20.33 -14.13
N VAL A 286 9.82 -20.97 -13.20
CA VAL A 286 11.23 -21.35 -13.35
C VAL A 286 11.42 -22.55 -14.26
N ASP A 287 10.34 -23.28 -14.62
CA ASP A 287 10.40 -24.34 -15.64
C ASP A 287 10.23 -23.77 -17.07
N GLY A 288 9.67 -22.55 -17.19
CA GLY A 288 9.67 -21.72 -18.41
C GLY A 288 8.51 -21.98 -19.37
N PHE A 289 7.51 -22.78 -18.98
CA PHE A 289 6.42 -23.23 -19.87
C PHE A 289 5.26 -22.22 -19.97
N GLY A 290 5.24 -21.19 -19.14
CA GLY A 290 4.22 -20.14 -19.14
C GLY A 290 4.10 -19.45 -20.51
N THR A 291 2.87 -19.13 -20.89
CA THR A 291 2.52 -18.60 -22.23
C THR A 291 3.38 -17.39 -22.65
N ARG A 292 3.79 -16.56 -21.69
CA ARG A 292 4.68 -15.41 -21.92
C ARG A 292 6.14 -15.81 -22.16
N ASN A 293 6.68 -16.80 -21.44
CA ASN A 293 8.05 -17.26 -21.63
C ASN A 293 8.22 -17.90 -23.01
N ILE A 294 7.30 -18.79 -23.40
CA ILE A 294 7.25 -19.38 -24.75
C ILE A 294 6.98 -18.30 -25.82
N GLY A 295 6.03 -17.40 -25.56
CA GLY A 295 5.66 -16.31 -26.48
C GLY A 295 6.74 -15.26 -26.71
N GLU A 296 7.60 -14.99 -25.73
CA GLU A 296 8.80 -14.16 -25.90
C GLU A 296 9.93 -14.91 -26.61
N LEU A 297 10.15 -16.19 -26.28
CA LEU A 297 11.18 -17.01 -26.93
C LEU A 297 10.97 -17.16 -28.46
N ALA A 298 9.71 -17.20 -28.89
CA ALA A 298 9.34 -17.27 -30.31
C ALA A 298 9.61 -15.97 -31.09
N LYS A 299 9.61 -14.79 -30.43
CA LYS A 299 9.78 -13.46 -31.05
C LYS A 299 11.24 -13.19 -31.42
N LYS A 300 11.45 -12.55 -32.58
CA LYS A 300 12.77 -12.01 -32.95
C LYS A 300 13.18 -10.90 -31.97
N GLY A 301 14.19 -11.16 -31.14
CA GLY A 301 14.66 -10.23 -30.10
C GLY A 301 13.76 -10.16 -28.84
N GLY A 302 12.85 -11.12 -28.67
CA GLY A 302 12.04 -11.25 -27.46
C GLY A 302 12.87 -11.57 -26.22
N ARG A 303 12.30 -11.33 -25.03
CA ARG A 303 13.00 -11.42 -23.75
C ARG A 303 12.16 -12.19 -22.72
N PRO A 304 12.18 -13.54 -22.74
CA PRO A 304 11.51 -14.34 -21.71
C PRO A 304 12.11 -14.07 -20.33
N PHE A 305 11.33 -14.28 -19.27
CA PHE A 305 11.91 -14.28 -17.91
C PHE A 305 12.84 -15.48 -17.74
N PHE A 306 12.44 -16.65 -18.23
CA PHE A 306 13.18 -17.90 -18.15
C PHE A 306 13.11 -18.66 -19.48
N ILE A 307 14.24 -19.27 -19.87
CA ILE A 307 14.28 -20.23 -20.98
C ILE A 307 13.92 -21.61 -20.40
N PRO A 308 13.07 -22.41 -21.05
CA PRO A 308 12.61 -23.66 -20.43
C PRO A 308 13.74 -24.63 -20.16
N CYS A 309 13.68 -25.35 -19.05
CA CYS A 309 14.86 -26.00 -18.45
C CYS A 309 15.56 -27.01 -19.37
N THR A 310 14.80 -27.91 -19.98
CA THR A 310 15.32 -28.92 -20.91
C THR A 310 15.93 -28.27 -22.17
N PRO A 311 15.23 -27.37 -22.89
CA PRO A 311 15.81 -26.56 -23.96
C PRO A 311 17.08 -25.77 -23.59
N LYS A 312 17.11 -25.09 -22.42
CA LYS A 312 18.29 -24.39 -21.90
C LYS A 312 19.47 -25.37 -21.76
N GLY A 313 19.19 -26.58 -21.27
CA GLY A 313 20.17 -27.66 -21.09
C GLY A 313 20.72 -28.21 -22.40
N VAL A 314 19.89 -28.36 -23.44
CA VAL A 314 20.32 -28.76 -24.79
C VAL A 314 21.33 -27.77 -25.37
N MET A 315 21.06 -26.47 -25.27
CA MET A 315 21.97 -25.44 -25.78
C MET A 315 23.32 -25.44 -25.05
N VAL A 316 23.32 -25.57 -23.71
CA VAL A 316 24.56 -25.66 -22.92
C VAL A 316 25.35 -26.95 -23.22
N LEU A 317 24.68 -28.06 -23.53
CA LEU A 317 25.37 -29.29 -23.96
C LEU A 317 26.08 -29.12 -25.31
N LEU A 318 25.46 -28.44 -26.27
CA LEU A 318 26.06 -28.11 -27.57
C LEU A 318 27.25 -27.14 -27.41
N GLU A 319 27.09 -26.10 -26.59
CA GLU A 319 28.15 -25.14 -26.25
C GLU A 319 29.36 -25.84 -25.61
N LYS A 320 29.15 -26.69 -24.60
CA LYS A 320 30.22 -27.43 -23.92
C LYS A 320 30.86 -28.53 -24.78
N ALA A 321 30.19 -28.98 -25.84
CA ALA A 321 30.77 -29.84 -26.87
C ALA A 321 31.51 -29.05 -27.99
N GLY A 322 31.61 -27.71 -27.89
CA GLY A 322 32.35 -26.88 -28.85
C GLY A 322 31.65 -26.73 -30.20
N VAL A 323 30.33 -26.90 -30.26
CA VAL A 323 29.57 -26.92 -31.52
C VAL A 323 29.20 -25.49 -31.94
N ASP A 324 29.84 -24.98 -32.99
CA ASP A 324 29.34 -23.80 -33.70
C ASP A 324 28.04 -24.16 -34.43
N LEU A 325 26.95 -23.48 -34.04
CA LEU A 325 25.60 -23.67 -34.56
C LEU A 325 25.35 -22.89 -35.87
N LYS A 326 26.19 -21.89 -36.17
CA LYS A 326 25.93 -20.90 -37.21
C LYS A 326 25.93 -21.54 -38.61
N GLY A 327 24.81 -21.43 -39.30
CA GLY A 327 24.61 -22.00 -40.63
C GLY A 327 24.56 -23.54 -40.67
N LYS A 328 24.51 -24.23 -39.51
CA LYS A 328 24.33 -25.69 -39.43
C LYS A 328 22.89 -26.08 -39.74
N ASN A 329 22.71 -27.26 -40.33
CA ASN A 329 21.41 -27.90 -40.47
C ASN A 329 21.09 -28.70 -39.21
N ALA A 330 20.14 -28.22 -38.40
CA ALA A 330 19.69 -28.88 -37.19
C ALA A 330 18.29 -29.49 -37.37
N VAL A 331 18.13 -30.78 -37.04
CA VAL A 331 16.84 -31.48 -37.04
C VAL A 331 16.38 -31.69 -35.60
N VAL A 332 15.17 -31.22 -35.29
CA VAL A 332 14.51 -31.45 -34.01
C VAL A 332 13.40 -32.49 -34.22
N LEU A 333 13.62 -33.71 -33.72
CA LEU A 333 12.63 -34.79 -33.72
C LEU A 333 11.72 -34.64 -32.50
N GLY A 334 10.65 -33.87 -32.66
CA GLY A 334 9.70 -33.61 -31.57
C GLY A 334 9.00 -32.26 -31.77
N ARG A 335 7.70 -32.22 -31.48
CA ARG A 335 6.85 -31.03 -31.60
C ARG A 335 6.07 -30.73 -30.31
N SER A 336 6.62 -31.11 -29.17
CA SER A 336 6.07 -30.78 -27.85
C SER A 336 6.38 -29.32 -27.49
N ASP A 337 5.43 -28.65 -26.86
CA ASP A 337 5.61 -27.27 -26.40
C ASP A 337 6.57 -27.15 -25.19
N ILE A 338 6.88 -28.29 -24.56
CA ILE A 338 7.83 -28.43 -23.45
C ILE A 338 9.29 -28.48 -23.94
N VAL A 339 9.56 -29.12 -25.09
CA VAL A 339 10.93 -29.42 -25.56
C VAL A 339 11.13 -29.11 -27.04
N GLY A 340 10.36 -29.74 -27.93
CA GLY A 340 10.60 -29.68 -29.37
C GLY A 340 10.46 -28.26 -29.94
N SER A 341 9.31 -27.63 -29.73
CA SER A 341 9.05 -26.28 -30.22
C SER A 341 10.04 -25.26 -29.61
N PRO A 342 10.28 -25.23 -28.28
CA PRO A 342 11.27 -24.31 -27.70
C PRO A 342 12.71 -24.50 -28.16
N VAL A 343 13.20 -25.75 -28.30
CA VAL A 343 14.56 -26.00 -28.83
C VAL A 343 14.68 -25.48 -30.26
N SER A 344 13.64 -25.65 -31.08
CA SER A 344 13.65 -25.14 -32.46
C SER A 344 13.80 -23.61 -32.50
N TYR A 345 13.19 -22.89 -31.56
CA TYR A 345 13.34 -21.44 -31.44
C TYR A 345 14.75 -21.05 -30.98
N LEU A 346 15.35 -21.76 -30.00
CA LEU A 346 16.70 -21.47 -29.52
C LEU A 346 17.77 -21.68 -30.60
N LEU A 347 17.71 -22.80 -31.33
CA LEU A 347 18.64 -23.10 -32.43
C LEU A 347 18.51 -22.07 -33.56
N ARG A 348 17.28 -21.73 -33.97
CA ARG A 348 17.01 -20.70 -35.00
C ARG A 348 17.48 -19.32 -34.56
N ASN A 349 17.34 -18.99 -33.27
CA ASN A 349 17.81 -17.73 -32.70
C ASN A 349 19.37 -17.71 -32.52
N ALA A 350 20.05 -18.83 -32.75
CA ALA A 350 21.51 -18.99 -32.76
C ALA A 350 22.07 -19.21 -34.19
N ASP A 351 21.42 -18.61 -35.19
CA ASP A 351 21.77 -18.67 -36.62
C ASP A 351 21.81 -20.09 -37.27
N ALA A 352 21.20 -21.11 -36.66
CA ALA A 352 21.06 -22.44 -37.28
C ALA A 352 19.85 -22.54 -38.23
N THR A 353 19.98 -23.34 -39.29
CA THR A 353 18.87 -23.75 -40.16
C THR A 353 18.12 -24.90 -39.49
N VAL A 354 16.89 -24.69 -39.04
CA VAL A 354 16.16 -25.67 -38.23
C VAL A 354 15.00 -26.32 -38.98
N THR A 355 14.99 -27.65 -39.04
CA THR A 355 13.87 -28.47 -39.51
C THR A 355 13.23 -29.17 -38.30
N VAL A 356 11.91 -29.00 -38.11
CA VAL A 356 11.17 -29.68 -37.03
C VAL A 356 10.40 -30.85 -37.60
N CYS A 357 10.73 -32.06 -37.14
CA CYS A 357 10.18 -33.32 -37.60
C CYS A 357 9.37 -34.01 -36.49
N HIS A 358 8.50 -34.94 -36.87
CA HIS A 358 7.70 -35.75 -35.94
C HIS A 358 7.45 -37.16 -36.48
N SER A 359 6.83 -38.04 -35.69
CA SER A 359 6.48 -39.45 -36.03
C SER A 359 5.46 -39.63 -37.17
N LYS A 360 5.25 -38.59 -37.98
CA LYS A 360 4.42 -38.56 -39.20
C LYS A 360 5.02 -37.65 -40.29
N THR A 361 6.32 -37.37 -40.21
CA THR A 361 7.06 -36.64 -41.25
C THR A 361 7.54 -37.66 -42.27
N GLU A 362 7.15 -37.48 -43.53
CA GLU A 362 7.65 -38.27 -44.66
C GLU A 362 9.14 -37.95 -44.91
N GLY A 363 9.91 -38.89 -45.47
CA GLY A 363 11.35 -38.68 -45.71
C GLY A 363 12.20 -38.50 -44.43
N LEU A 364 11.74 -39.00 -43.28
CA LEU A 364 12.37 -38.72 -41.97
C LEU A 364 13.86 -39.09 -41.91
N GLU A 365 14.25 -40.21 -42.52
CA GLU A 365 15.65 -40.62 -42.63
C GLU A 365 16.49 -39.65 -43.46
N GLU A 366 15.93 -39.08 -44.53
CA GLU A 366 16.64 -38.17 -45.45
C GLU A 366 16.96 -36.85 -44.74
N HIS A 367 16.01 -36.34 -43.95
CA HIS A 367 16.23 -35.19 -43.08
C HIS A 367 17.35 -35.44 -42.06
N LEU A 368 17.40 -36.63 -41.44
CA LEU A 368 18.42 -36.98 -40.46
C LEU A 368 19.81 -37.24 -41.09
N LYS A 369 19.86 -37.84 -42.29
CA LYS A 369 21.09 -38.03 -43.08
C LYS A 369 21.67 -36.71 -43.60
N ALA A 370 20.86 -35.65 -43.69
CA ALA A 370 21.29 -34.29 -44.02
C ALA A 370 21.75 -33.43 -42.82
N ALA A 371 21.40 -33.83 -41.59
CA ALA A 371 21.57 -33.03 -40.38
C ALA A 371 23.03 -32.98 -39.88
N ASP A 372 23.51 -31.78 -39.53
CA ASP A 372 24.74 -31.62 -38.73
C ASP A 372 24.47 -31.86 -37.23
N ILE A 373 23.25 -31.55 -36.77
CA ILE A 373 22.83 -31.64 -35.37
C ILE A 373 21.45 -32.33 -35.32
N VAL A 374 21.29 -33.34 -34.49
CA VAL A 374 20.03 -34.05 -34.26
C VAL A 374 19.64 -33.95 -32.78
N ILE A 375 18.45 -33.40 -32.52
CA ILE A 375 17.84 -33.38 -31.18
C ILE A 375 16.68 -34.38 -31.15
N ALA A 376 16.81 -35.46 -30.39
CA ALA A 376 15.79 -36.51 -30.26
C ALA A 376 14.90 -36.28 -29.03
N ALA A 377 13.63 -35.95 -29.25
CA ALA A 377 12.62 -35.65 -28.23
C ALA A 377 11.22 -36.13 -28.68
N ILE A 378 11.16 -37.36 -29.20
CA ILE A 378 9.99 -37.98 -29.83
C ILE A 378 9.21 -38.90 -28.88
N GLY A 379 9.82 -39.34 -27.77
CA GLY A 379 9.20 -40.20 -26.75
C GLY A 379 8.96 -41.63 -27.21
N GLN A 380 9.92 -42.23 -27.92
CA GLN A 380 9.87 -43.60 -28.41
C GLN A 380 11.24 -44.28 -28.26
N PRO A 381 11.35 -45.38 -27.48
CA PRO A 381 12.64 -45.95 -27.08
C PRO A 381 13.46 -46.44 -28.28
N SER A 382 14.68 -45.93 -28.40
CA SER A 382 15.67 -46.31 -29.43
C SER A 382 15.13 -46.26 -30.88
N PHE A 383 14.26 -45.29 -31.16
CA PHE A 383 13.65 -45.01 -32.46
C PHE A 383 14.68 -44.57 -33.51
N VAL A 384 15.60 -43.66 -33.17
CA VAL A 384 16.61 -43.15 -34.10
C VAL A 384 17.77 -44.15 -34.20
N LYS A 385 18.11 -44.59 -35.42
CA LYS A 385 19.21 -45.52 -35.69
C LYS A 385 20.48 -44.81 -36.18
N GLY A 386 21.65 -45.38 -35.89
CA GLY A 386 22.94 -44.82 -36.35
C GLY A 386 23.04 -44.66 -37.86
N GLU A 387 22.48 -45.60 -38.62
CA GLU A 387 22.37 -45.57 -40.09
C GLU A 387 21.51 -44.43 -40.66
N TRP A 388 20.73 -43.74 -39.80
CA TRP A 388 19.95 -42.56 -40.19
C TRP A 388 20.71 -41.25 -39.95
N LEU A 389 21.90 -41.29 -39.36
CA LEU A 389 22.68 -40.11 -39.02
C LEU A 389 23.73 -39.80 -40.10
N LYS A 390 23.95 -38.52 -40.34
CA LYS A 390 25.13 -38.04 -41.07
C LYS A 390 26.41 -38.40 -40.30
N PRO A 391 27.44 -38.99 -40.94
CA PRO A 391 28.74 -39.20 -40.30
C PRO A 391 29.31 -37.90 -39.74
N GLY A 392 29.68 -37.91 -38.46
CA GLY A 392 30.15 -36.72 -37.73
C GLY A 392 29.06 -35.83 -37.13
N ALA A 393 27.77 -36.15 -37.27
CA ALA A 393 26.68 -35.38 -36.65
C ALA A 393 26.81 -35.30 -35.12
N VAL A 394 26.24 -34.26 -34.52
CA VAL A 394 26.09 -34.12 -33.06
C VAL A 394 24.69 -34.57 -32.66
N VAL A 395 24.59 -35.51 -31.70
CA VAL A 395 23.32 -36.10 -31.29
C VAL A 395 23.02 -35.79 -29.83
N ILE A 396 21.92 -35.07 -29.60
CA ILE A 396 21.38 -34.79 -28.27
C ILE A 396 20.10 -35.61 -28.07
N ASP A 397 20.21 -36.69 -27.32
CA ASP A 397 19.09 -37.52 -26.90
C ASP A 397 18.45 -36.96 -25.62
N VAL A 398 17.26 -36.39 -25.80
CA VAL A 398 16.40 -35.83 -24.75
C VAL A 398 15.38 -36.85 -24.26
N GLY A 399 15.20 -37.97 -24.99
CA GLY A 399 14.22 -39.00 -24.68
C GLY A 399 14.48 -39.67 -23.35
N THR A 400 13.41 -40.01 -22.62
CA THR A 400 13.50 -40.76 -21.36
C THR A 400 12.38 -41.79 -21.29
N ASN A 401 12.69 -43.02 -21.70
CA ASN A 401 11.75 -44.12 -21.81
C ASN A 401 12.10 -45.22 -20.78
N TYR A 402 11.10 -45.74 -20.08
CA TYR A 402 11.27 -46.86 -19.14
C TYR A 402 10.90 -48.19 -19.81
N LEU A 403 11.87 -49.09 -19.92
CA LEU A 403 11.65 -50.47 -20.37
C LEU A 403 11.73 -51.43 -19.17
N PRO A 404 10.89 -52.48 -19.09
CA PRO A 404 11.05 -53.54 -18.10
C PRO A 404 12.44 -54.18 -18.17
N ASP A 405 13.09 -54.34 -17.01
CA ASP A 405 14.41 -54.95 -16.87
C ASP A 405 14.56 -55.54 -15.47
N ALA A 406 14.42 -56.86 -15.37
CA ALA A 406 14.53 -57.61 -14.11
C ALA A 406 15.96 -57.59 -13.52
N SER A 407 16.99 -57.15 -14.25
CA SER A 407 18.35 -56.98 -13.71
C SER A 407 18.50 -55.72 -12.84
N LYS A 408 17.53 -54.79 -12.88
CA LYS A 408 17.57 -53.55 -12.09
C LYS A 408 16.72 -53.68 -10.83
N LYS A 409 17.18 -53.07 -9.73
CA LYS A 409 16.41 -52.99 -8.47
C LYS A 409 15.06 -52.27 -8.60
N SER A 410 14.87 -51.50 -9.68
CA SER A 410 13.63 -50.84 -10.09
C SER A 410 12.68 -51.72 -10.91
N GLY A 411 13.10 -52.92 -11.33
CA GLY A 411 12.39 -53.73 -12.34
C GLY A 411 12.34 -53.10 -13.73
N GLN A 412 13.04 -51.99 -13.95
CA GLN A 412 13.01 -51.19 -15.17
C GLN A 412 14.38 -50.52 -15.44
N ARG A 413 14.76 -50.44 -16.71
CA ARG A 413 15.90 -49.64 -17.22
C ARG A 413 15.40 -48.38 -17.93
N LEU A 414 16.15 -47.29 -17.81
CA LEU A 414 15.93 -46.09 -18.60
C LEU A 414 16.73 -46.20 -19.91
N VAL A 415 16.10 -45.86 -21.04
CA VAL A 415 16.73 -45.72 -22.36
C VAL A 415 16.24 -44.43 -23.03
N GLY A 416 17.01 -43.94 -24.00
CA GLY A 416 16.68 -42.72 -24.74
C GLY A 416 15.81 -42.95 -25.98
N ASP A 417 15.63 -41.92 -26.78
CA ASP A 417 14.97 -42.00 -28.10
C ASP A 417 15.94 -42.45 -29.20
N VAL A 418 17.25 -42.43 -28.94
CA VAL A 418 18.31 -42.87 -29.85
C VAL A 418 18.78 -44.27 -29.46
N ASP A 419 19.09 -45.08 -30.46
CA ASP A 419 19.84 -46.31 -30.31
C ASP A 419 21.33 -45.98 -30.08
N PHE A 420 21.69 -45.80 -28.81
CA PHE A 420 23.01 -45.27 -28.43
C PHE A 420 24.19 -46.09 -28.97
N GLU A 421 24.07 -47.42 -29.03
CA GLU A 421 25.15 -48.28 -29.51
C GLU A 421 25.42 -48.03 -31.00
N SER A 422 24.40 -48.09 -31.87
CA SER A 422 24.58 -47.84 -33.31
C SER A 422 24.90 -46.38 -33.62
N ALA A 423 24.30 -45.41 -32.91
CA ALA A 423 24.58 -43.98 -33.11
C ALA A 423 25.99 -43.56 -32.66
N SER A 424 26.55 -44.20 -31.63
CA SER A 424 27.90 -43.91 -31.11
C SER A 424 29.04 -44.24 -32.08
N GLN A 425 28.77 -44.98 -33.17
CA GLN A 425 29.76 -45.31 -34.20
C GLN A 425 29.73 -44.36 -35.42
N VAL A 426 28.78 -43.40 -35.43
CA VAL A 426 28.50 -42.51 -36.57
C VAL A 426 28.56 -41.03 -36.17
N ALA A 427 28.06 -40.69 -34.98
CA ALA A 427 28.10 -39.33 -34.46
C ALA A 427 29.53 -38.86 -34.12
N SER A 428 29.82 -37.56 -34.21
CA SER A 428 31.03 -37.00 -33.58
C SER A 428 30.87 -36.87 -32.06
N HIS A 429 29.65 -36.56 -31.61
CA HIS A 429 29.31 -36.38 -30.21
C HIS A 429 27.92 -36.92 -29.91
N ILE A 430 27.74 -37.57 -28.74
CA ILE A 430 26.45 -38.13 -28.32
C ILE A 430 26.23 -38.00 -26.80
N THR A 431 25.01 -37.64 -26.38
CA THR A 431 24.60 -37.68 -24.97
C THR A 431 24.09 -39.06 -24.55
N PRO A 432 24.44 -39.58 -23.37
CA PRO A 432 23.91 -40.87 -22.88
C PRO A 432 22.52 -40.72 -22.24
N VAL A 433 21.73 -41.81 -22.25
CA VAL A 433 20.52 -41.92 -21.43
C VAL A 433 20.59 -43.23 -20.62
N PRO A 434 20.61 -43.18 -19.27
CA PRO A 434 20.68 -41.98 -18.42
C PRO A 434 22.03 -41.25 -18.51
N GLY A 435 22.02 -39.96 -18.15
CA GLY A 435 23.24 -39.19 -17.85
C GLY A 435 23.46 -37.92 -18.68
N GLY A 436 22.71 -37.72 -19.77
CA GLY A 436 22.77 -36.57 -20.65
C GLY A 436 21.85 -35.43 -20.23
N VAL A 437 20.73 -35.26 -20.94
CA VAL A 437 19.88 -34.06 -20.81
C VAL A 437 19.10 -34.01 -19.49
N GLY A 438 18.68 -35.14 -18.92
CA GLY A 438 17.93 -35.17 -17.65
C GLY A 438 18.62 -34.46 -16.47
N PRO A 439 19.90 -34.79 -16.14
CA PRO A 439 20.69 -34.04 -15.16
C PRO A 439 20.81 -32.54 -15.47
N MET A 440 20.95 -32.18 -16.76
CA MET A 440 21.01 -30.78 -17.20
C MET A 440 19.70 -30.04 -16.97
N THR A 441 18.54 -30.66 -17.23
CA THR A 441 17.22 -30.07 -16.93
C THR A 441 17.12 -29.65 -15.46
N VAL A 442 17.60 -30.47 -14.52
CA VAL A 442 17.58 -30.14 -13.09
C VAL A 442 18.57 -29.02 -12.75
N ALA A 443 19.76 -28.99 -13.36
CA ALA A 443 20.71 -27.89 -13.17
C ALA A 443 20.19 -26.56 -13.75
N MET A 444 19.48 -26.60 -14.88
CA MET A 444 18.87 -25.42 -15.52
C MET A 444 17.66 -24.90 -14.75
N LEU A 445 16.86 -25.77 -14.12
CA LEU A 445 15.81 -25.38 -13.18
C LEU A 445 16.39 -24.59 -12.00
N LEU A 446 17.49 -25.06 -11.42
CA LEU A 446 18.15 -24.38 -10.30
C LEU A 446 18.79 -23.05 -10.74
N SER A 447 19.38 -23.00 -11.95
CA SER A 447 19.81 -21.75 -12.57
C SER A 447 18.63 -20.77 -12.74
N ASN A 448 17.49 -21.20 -13.25
CA ASN A 448 16.29 -20.36 -13.40
C ASN A 448 15.77 -19.86 -12.04
N VAL A 449 15.84 -20.68 -10.97
CA VAL A 449 15.50 -20.26 -9.60
C VAL A 449 16.45 -19.16 -9.10
N VAL A 450 17.76 -19.28 -9.33
CA VAL A 450 18.71 -18.22 -8.93
C VAL A 450 18.58 -16.97 -9.81
N ASP A 451 18.37 -17.12 -11.12
CA ASP A 451 18.03 -16.04 -12.04
C ASP A 451 16.76 -15.28 -11.56
N SER A 452 15.78 -16.00 -11.02
CA SER A 452 14.56 -15.43 -10.41
C SER A 452 14.87 -14.65 -9.14
N THR A 453 15.67 -15.22 -8.22
CA THR A 453 16.09 -14.56 -6.98
C THR A 453 16.82 -13.25 -7.26
N VAL A 454 17.74 -13.23 -8.22
CA VAL A 454 18.42 -11.99 -8.66
C VAL A 454 17.40 -10.97 -9.18
N LYS A 455 16.55 -11.34 -10.14
CA LYS A 455 15.53 -10.45 -10.72
C LYS A 455 14.51 -9.95 -9.68
N SER A 456 14.20 -10.75 -8.67
CA SER A 456 13.34 -10.38 -7.53
C SER A 456 13.98 -9.30 -6.66
N PHE A 457 15.26 -9.46 -6.30
CA PHE A 457 16.01 -8.48 -5.51
C PHE A 457 16.27 -7.18 -6.31
N GLU A 458 16.62 -7.27 -7.60
CA GLU A 458 16.74 -6.12 -8.49
C GLU A 458 15.43 -5.33 -8.58
N ARG A 459 14.30 -6.01 -8.80
CA ARG A 459 12.98 -5.37 -8.86
C ARG A 459 12.59 -4.72 -7.54
N GLN A 460 12.92 -5.34 -6.40
CA GLN A 460 12.71 -4.74 -5.07
C GLN A 460 13.54 -3.47 -4.86
N ARG A 461 14.73 -3.36 -5.49
CA ARG A 461 15.58 -2.15 -5.48
C ARG A 461 15.06 -1.07 -6.43
N GLN A 462 14.71 -1.43 -7.66
CA GLN A 462 14.29 -0.55 -8.78
C GLN A 462 12.90 0.09 -8.61
N ARG A 463 12.66 0.74 -7.46
CA ARG A 463 11.48 1.58 -7.21
C ARG A 463 11.68 2.93 -7.87
N LYS A 464 10.73 3.37 -8.70
CA LYS A 464 10.79 4.67 -9.38
C LYS A 464 9.40 5.21 -9.68
N ILE A 465 9.13 6.39 -9.13
CA ILE A 465 7.95 7.19 -9.48
C ILE A 465 8.12 7.66 -10.92
N SER A 466 7.13 7.43 -11.78
CA SER A 466 7.06 8.02 -13.12
C SER A 466 6.18 9.28 -13.06
N PRO A 467 6.71 10.50 -13.24
CA PRO A 467 5.91 11.72 -13.07
C PRO A 467 4.70 11.81 -14.00
N LEU A 468 3.61 12.40 -13.52
CA LEU A 468 2.57 12.96 -14.37
C LEU A 468 3.00 14.35 -14.84
N PRO A 469 2.77 14.74 -16.11
CA PRO A 469 3.05 16.09 -16.58
C PRO A 469 2.07 17.10 -15.94
N LEU A 470 2.55 18.32 -15.68
CA LEU A 470 1.70 19.47 -15.34
C LEU A 470 1.50 20.38 -16.55
N HIS A 471 0.28 20.84 -16.72
CA HIS A 471 -0.07 21.92 -17.64
C HIS A 471 -0.37 23.17 -16.82
N LEU A 472 0.69 23.95 -16.58
CA LEU A 472 0.63 25.22 -15.85
C LEU A 472 -0.20 26.25 -16.64
N LYS A 473 -0.88 27.14 -15.91
CA LYS A 473 -1.70 28.23 -16.44
C LYS A 473 -1.48 29.48 -15.61
N GLU A 474 -1.47 30.63 -16.27
CA GLU A 474 -1.38 31.95 -15.64
C GLU A 474 -2.57 32.81 -16.12
N PRO A 475 -3.37 33.40 -15.20
CA PRO A 475 -3.33 33.19 -13.75
C PRO A 475 -3.65 31.73 -13.36
N VAL A 476 -3.17 31.32 -12.19
CA VAL A 476 -3.43 29.99 -11.63
C VAL A 476 -4.94 29.79 -11.39
N PRO A 477 -5.57 28.72 -11.91
CA PRO A 477 -7.00 28.44 -11.68
C PRO A 477 -7.31 28.13 -10.21
N SER A 478 -8.59 27.99 -9.87
CA SER A 478 -8.95 27.55 -8.51
C SER A 478 -8.48 26.11 -8.24
N ASP A 479 -8.18 25.79 -6.98
CA ASP A 479 -7.64 24.48 -6.57
C ASP A 479 -8.45 23.30 -7.14
N ILE A 480 -9.78 23.40 -7.14
CA ILE A 480 -10.69 22.36 -7.64
C ILE A 480 -10.67 22.24 -9.17
N GLU A 481 -10.44 23.33 -9.91
CA GLU A 481 -10.25 23.29 -11.37
C GLU A 481 -8.91 22.66 -11.73
N VAL A 482 -7.82 23.00 -11.00
CA VAL A 482 -6.52 22.35 -11.17
C VAL A 482 -6.64 20.85 -10.88
N SER A 483 -7.25 20.49 -9.75
CA SER A 483 -7.49 19.09 -9.34
C SER A 483 -8.26 18.30 -10.40
N ARG A 484 -9.36 18.85 -10.94
CA ARG A 484 -10.19 18.22 -11.99
C ARG A 484 -9.56 18.22 -13.37
N SER A 485 -8.57 19.08 -13.63
CA SER A 485 -7.87 19.13 -14.92
C SER A 485 -6.80 18.05 -15.09
N GLN A 486 -6.33 17.43 -13.99
CA GLN A 486 -5.36 16.35 -14.01
C GLN A 486 -6.04 14.97 -14.06
N ASN A 487 -5.46 14.04 -14.83
CA ASN A 487 -5.87 12.64 -14.85
C ASN A 487 -4.96 11.82 -13.91
N PRO A 488 -5.43 11.32 -12.76
CA PRO A 488 -4.57 10.61 -11.81
C PRO A 488 -4.10 9.25 -12.35
N LYS A 489 -2.96 8.75 -11.85
CA LYS A 489 -2.57 7.34 -12.07
C LYS A 489 -3.61 6.43 -11.44
N GLN A 490 -3.92 5.31 -12.10
CA GLN A 490 -4.54 4.15 -11.45
C GLN A 490 -3.72 3.76 -10.22
N ILE A 491 -4.38 3.57 -9.07
CA ILE A 491 -3.70 3.41 -7.78
C ILE A 491 -2.84 2.13 -7.72
N THR A 492 -3.25 1.10 -8.45
CA THR A 492 -2.49 -0.15 -8.66
C THR A 492 -1.17 0.07 -9.40
N ARG A 493 -1.13 1.01 -10.36
CA ARG A 493 0.11 1.41 -11.05
C ARG A 493 1.04 2.13 -10.09
N LEU A 494 0.51 3.08 -9.29
CA LEU A 494 1.32 3.84 -8.34
C LEU A 494 1.90 2.94 -7.23
N ALA A 495 1.10 2.03 -6.68
CA ALA A 495 1.54 1.01 -5.74
C ALA A 495 2.71 0.16 -6.30
N LYS A 496 2.61 -0.25 -7.57
CA LYS A 496 3.65 -0.99 -8.28
C LYS A 496 4.93 -0.15 -8.53
N GLU A 497 4.81 1.13 -8.85
CA GLU A 497 5.97 2.05 -9.03
C GLU A 497 6.82 2.20 -7.74
N VAL A 498 6.21 1.99 -6.56
CA VAL A 498 6.88 2.12 -5.25
C VAL A 498 7.18 0.79 -4.54
N GLY A 499 6.70 -0.35 -5.06
CA GLY A 499 6.97 -1.67 -4.50
C GLY A 499 6.03 -2.15 -3.39
N ILE A 500 4.80 -1.63 -3.35
CA ILE A 500 3.67 -2.23 -2.62
C ILE A 500 3.16 -3.42 -3.47
N ALA A 501 2.92 -4.57 -2.85
CA ALA A 501 2.46 -5.78 -3.52
C ALA A 501 0.96 -5.78 -3.79
N SER A 502 0.50 -6.60 -4.74
CA SER A 502 -0.92 -6.75 -5.12
C SER A 502 -1.82 -7.13 -3.94
N HIS A 503 -1.38 -8.08 -3.10
CA HIS A 503 -2.12 -8.54 -1.92
C HIS A 503 -2.06 -7.57 -0.74
N GLU A 504 -1.19 -6.55 -0.77
CA GLU A 504 -1.10 -5.50 0.26
C GLU A 504 -2.00 -4.30 -0.06
N LEU A 505 -2.65 -4.28 -1.23
CA LEU A 505 -3.39 -3.12 -1.73
C LEU A 505 -4.89 -3.44 -1.84
N GLU A 506 -5.71 -2.62 -1.20
CA GLU A 506 -7.17 -2.75 -1.19
C GLU A 506 -7.79 -1.54 -1.90
N PRO A 507 -8.11 -1.60 -3.21
CA PRO A 507 -8.58 -0.43 -3.96
C PRO A 507 -9.99 0.04 -3.56
N TYR A 508 -10.15 1.34 -3.34
CA TYR A 508 -11.43 2.02 -3.09
C TYR A 508 -11.80 2.84 -4.33
N GLY A 509 -12.04 2.14 -5.44
CA GLY A 509 -12.13 2.73 -6.78
C GLY A 509 -10.76 2.85 -7.46
N ALA A 510 -10.66 3.73 -8.46
CA ALA A 510 -9.50 3.81 -9.35
C ALA A 510 -8.27 4.52 -8.75
N TYR A 511 -8.47 5.52 -7.88
CA TYR A 511 -7.44 6.52 -7.56
C TYR A 511 -7.01 6.57 -6.08
N LYS A 512 -7.61 5.73 -5.23
CA LYS A 512 -7.27 5.58 -3.81
C LYS A 512 -7.39 4.13 -3.36
N ALA A 513 -6.62 3.74 -2.36
CA ALA A 513 -6.60 2.38 -1.81
C ALA A 513 -6.19 2.38 -0.34
N LYS A 514 -6.57 1.36 0.43
CA LYS A 514 -5.91 1.04 1.71
C LYS A 514 -4.67 0.19 1.47
N VAL A 515 -3.67 0.32 2.34
CA VAL A 515 -2.46 -0.52 2.31
C VAL A 515 -2.36 -1.33 3.61
N ASP A 516 -2.19 -2.63 3.48
CA ASP A 516 -2.17 -3.56 4.62
C ASP A 516 -0.88 -3.48 5.45
N LEU A 517 -0.99 -3.77 6.75
CA LEU A 517 0.12 -3.65 7.70
C LEU A 517 1.16 -4.77 7.57
N SER A 518 0.86 -5.87 6.89
CA SER A 518 1.83 -6.95 6.59
C SER A 518 3.08 -6.45 5.84
N LEU A 519 2.97 -5.34 5.11
CA LEU A 519 4.06 -4.61 4.48
C LEU A 519 5.19 -4.26 5.46
N LEU A 520 4.87 -3.90 6.71
CA LEU A 520 5.88 -3.58 7.73
C LEU A 520 6.76 -4.78 8.06
N LYS A 521 6.17 -5.99 8.06
CA LYS A 521 6.89 -7.25 8.27
C LYS A 521 7.68 -7.66 7.03
N ARG A 522 7.11 -7.52 5.82
CA ARG A 522 7.81 -7.83 4.56
C ARG A 522 9.06 -6.97 4.34
N LEU A 523 9.01 -5.71 4.78
CA LEU A 523 10.09 -4.74 4.62
C LEU A 523 10.90 -4.49 5.91
N GLU A 524 10.71 -5.29 6.96
CA GLU A 524 11.33 -5.10 8.27
C GLU A 524 12.86 -4.95 8.19
N HIS A 525 13.49 -5.70 7.28
CA HIS A 525 14.92 -5.72 7.02
C HIS A 525 15.51 -4.42 6.43
N ARG A 526 14.68 -3.51 5.90
CA ARG A 526 15.15 -2.26 5.27
C ARG A 526 15.61 -1.23 6.28
N ARG A 527 16.66 -0.48 5.94
CA ARG A 527 17.00 0.77 6.63
C ARG A 527 15.93 1.81 6.28
N ASN A 528 15.31 2.45 7.28
CA ASN A 528 14.31 3.50 7.06
C ASN A 528 14.91 4.62 6.20
N GLY A 529 14.14 5.18 5.25
CA GLY A 529 14.55 6.39 4.53
C GLY A 529 14.56 7.65 5.42
N LYS A 530 14.85 8.79 4.81
CA LYS A 530 14.93 10.09 5.50
C LYS A 530 13.52 10.60 5.86
N TYR A 531 13.38 11.22 7.03
CA TYR A 531 12.10 11.65 7.60
C TYR A 531 12.06 13.17 7.81
N VAL A 532 11.11 13.86 7.20
CA VAL A 532 11.03 15.33 7.19
C VAL A 532 9.71 15.76 7.80
N VAL A 533 9.74 16.67 8.78
CA VAL A 533 8.53 17.23 9.40
C VAL A 533 8.33 18.69 8.98
N VAL A 534 7.23 18.96 8.28
CA VAL A 534 6.80 20.29 7.88
C VAL A 534 5.93 20.90 8.99
N THR A 535 6.30 22.10 9.41
CA THR A 535 5.56 22.95 10.34
C THR A 535 5.60 24.39 9.82
N GLY A 536 5.30 25.38 10.63
CA GLY A 536 5.43 26.78 10.23
C GLY A 536 5.42 27.75 11.39
N ILE A 537 5.46 29.03 11.03
CA ILE A 537 5.21 30.13 11.96
C ILE A 537 3.78 30.11 12.49
N THR A 538 3.52 30.94 13.50
CA THR A 538 2.21 31.06 14.14
C THR A 538 1.12 31.43 13.11
N PRO A 539 0.02 30.66 13.03
CA PRO A 539 -1.07 30.91 12.10
C PRO A 539 -1.59 32.36 12.05
N THR A 540 -1.78 32.86 10.84
CA THR A 540 -2.38 34.18 10.58
C THR A 540 -3.61 34.06 9.67
N PRO A 541 -4.52 35.07 9.62
CA PRO A 541 -5.67 35.07 8.70
C PRO A 541 -5.31 35.00 7.21
N LEU A 542 -4.06 35.30 6.83
CA LEU A 542 -3.57 35.25 5.44
C LEU A 542 -3.00 33.89 5.05
N GLY A 543 -2.72 33.03 6.02
CA GLY A 543 -2.21 31.68 5.83
C GLY A 543 -0.72 31.60 5.45
N GLU A 544 -0.13 30.45 5.78
CA GLU A 544 1.30 30.19 5.55
C GLU A 544 1.53 29.21 4.40
N GLY A 545 0.52 28.40 4.03
CA GLY A 545 0.63 27.40 2.96
C GLY A 545 1.34 26.08 3.35
N LYS A 546 1.40 25.73 4.64
CA LYS A 546 2.11 24.53 5.17
C LYS A 546 1.93 23.26 4.33
N SER A 547 0.68 22.79 4.17
CA SER A 547 0.39 21.55 3.43
C SER A 547 0.73 21.65 1.94
N THR A 548 0.70 22.88 1.39
CA THR A 548 1.13 23.18 0.02
C THR A 548 2.63 22.96 -0.11
N THR A 549 3.41 23.39 0.88
CA THR A 549 4.85 23.10 0.97
C THR A 549 5.12 21.60 1.18
N THR A 550 4.32 20.90 1.99
CA THR A 550 4.42 19.43 2.15
C THR A 550 4.29 18.72 0.80
N MET A 551 3.31 19.12 -0.03
CA MET A 551 3.15 18.58 -1.38
C MET A 551 4.27 19.03 -2.33
N GLY A 552 4.65 20.32 -2.30
CA GLY A 552 5.70 20.89 -3.13
C GLY A 552 7.06 20.23 -2.93
N ILE A 553 7.47 19.98 -1.68
CA ILE A 553 8.70 19.24 -1.35
C ILE A 553 8.61 17.80 -1.85
N ALA A 554 7.48 17.10 -1.60
CA ALA A 554 7.31 15.73 -2.04
C ALA A 554 7.29 15.58 -3.57
N GLN A 555 6.73 16.56 -4.27
CA GLN A 555 6.77 16.68 -5.73
C GLN A 555 8.19 17.00 -6.23
N ALA A 556 8.91 17.95 -5.63
CA ALA A 556 10.29 18.26 -5.98
C ALA A 556 11.22 17.05 -5.81
N LEU A 557 11.20 16.40 -4.65
CA LEU A 557 12.02 15.22 -4.36
C LEU A 557 11.64 14.03 -5.25
N GLY A 558 10.34 13.74 -5.36
CA GLY A 558 9.80 12.57 -6.06
C GLY A 558 9.81 12.65 -7.58
N ALA A 559 9.40 13.79 -8.15
CA ALA A 559 9.21 13.94 -9.59
C ALA A 559 10.40 14.61 -10.30
N HIS A 560 11.11 15.53 -9.65
CA HIS A 560 12.17 16.34 -10.28
C HIS A 560 13.58 15.91 -9.88
N LEU A 561 13.78 15.49 -8.62
CA LEU A 561 15.09 15.08 -8.07
C LEU A 561 15.27 13.54 -8.01
N GLY A 562 14.25 12.77 -8.41
CA GLY A 562 14.34 11.31 -8.58
C GLY A 562 14.45 10.47 -7.30
N ARG A 563 14.36 11.08 -6.11
CA ARG A 563 14.37 10.36 -4.82
C ARG A 563 12.96 9.81 -4.55
N VAL A 564 12.79 8.50 -4.36
CA VAL A 564 11.47 7.91 -4.07
C VAL A 564 10.88 8.59 -2.83
N THR A 565 9.75 9.27 -2.97
CA THR A 565 9.25 10.16 -1.89
C THR A 565 7.77 9.94 -1.63
N PHE A 566 7.38 9.94 -0.36
CA PHE A 566 6.00 9.95 0.10
C PHE A 566 5.69 11.28 0.80
N ALA A 567 4.46 11.77 0.68
CA ALA A 567 3.92 12.76 1.60
C ALA A 567 2.91 12.12 2.56
N ASN A 568 2.93 12.50 3.83
CA ASN A 568 2.08 11.92 4.87
C ASN A 568 1.23 13.00 5.54
N VAL A 569 -0.05 13.07 5.17
CA VAL A 569 -0.98 14.12 5.59
C VAL A 569 -2.15 13.55 6.41
N ARG A 570 -2.84 14.46 7.09
CA ARG A 570 -4.05 14.16 7.85
C ARG A 570 -5.26 14.06 6.92
N GLN A 571 -6.18 13.16 7.23
CA GLN A 571 -7.54 13.21 6.68
C GLN A 571 -8.27 14.44 7.26
N PRO A 572 -8.97 15.24 6.44
CA PRO A 572 -9.83 16.31 6.93
C PRO A 572 -11.12 15.75 7.53
N SER A 573 -11.74 16.50 8.43
CA SER A 573 -13.16 16.32 8.74
C SER A 573 -14.00 16.80 7.56
N GLN A 574 -15.09 16.10 7.24
CA GLN A 574 -16.04 16.55 6.21
C GLN A 574 -16.91 17.73 6.70
N GLY A 575 -17.02 17.94 8.02
CA GLY A 575 -17.87 18.98 8.61
C GLY A 575 -17.52 20.40 8.14
N PRO A 576 -16.26 20.85 8.21
CA PRO A 576 -15.79 22.12 7.65
C PRO A 576 -16.08 22.34 6.16
N THR A 577 -16.12 21.28 5.36
CA THR A 577 -16.39 21.32 3.90
C THR A 577 -17.77 21.91 3.59
N PHE A 578 -18.76 21.70 4.48
CA PHE A 578 -20.11 22.26 4.36
C PHE A 578 -20.30 23.58 5.14
N GLY A 579 -19.21 24.16 5.66
CA GLY A 579 -19.21 25.41 6.40
C GLY A 579 -18.44 26.50 5.66
N ILE A 580 -17.27 26.88 6.20
CA ILE A 580 -16.43 27.98 5.69
C ILE A 580 -15.23 27.45 4.87
N LYS A 581 -14.91 26.16 4.94
CA LYS A 581 -13.64 25.61 4.44
C LYS A 581 -13.81 24.30 3.67
N GLY A 582 -14.07 24.41 2.37
CA GLY A 582 -13.54 23.41 1.43
C GLY A 582 -12.03 23.56 1.34
N GLY A 583 -11.25 22.48 1.43
CA GLY A 583 -9.78 22.59 1.49
C GLY A 583 -9.05 21.52 0.70
N ALA A 584 -8.21 21.92 -0.26
CA ALA A 584 -7.21 21.01 -0.77
C ALA A 584 -6.23 20.61 0.36
N ALA A 585 -5.69 19.40 0.32
CA ALA A 585 -4.43 19.13 1.02
C ALA A 585 -3.30 19.70 0.18
N GLY A 586 -3.05 21.00 0.38
CA GLY A 586 -2.19 21.82 -0.43
C GLY A 586 -2.95 22.97 -1.08
N GLY A 587 -2.58 23.33 -2.31
CA GLY A 587 -3.27 24.33 -3.14
C GLY A 587 -2.53 24.56 -4.46
N GLY A 588 -3.22 25.14 -5.44
CA GLY A 588 -2.70 25.39 -6.78
C GLY A 588 -2.16 24.10 -7.42
N TYR A 589 -0.92 24.15 -7.91
CA TYR A 589 -0.21 23.03 -8.52
C TYR A 589 0.53 22.09 -7.54
N SER A 590 0.38 22.31 -6.22
CA SER A 590 0.91 21.43 -5.17
C SER A 590 -0.21 20.95 -4.23
N GLN A 591 -0.94 19.91 -4.63
CA GLN A 591 -2.06 19.36 -3.86
C GLN A 591 -2.27 17.84 -4.07
N VAL A 592 -2.95 17.19 -3.12
CA VAL A 592 -3.46 15.81 -3.23
C VAL A 592 -4.68 15.74 -4.15
N ILE A 593 -4.77 14.69 -4.98
CA ILE A 593 -5.89 14.44 -5.90
C ILE A 593 -6.41 12.98 -5.79
N PRO A 594 -7.72 12.73 -6.05
CA PRO A 594 -8.79 13.71 -6.30
C PRO A 594 -9.21 14.49 -5.04
N MET A 595 -9.43 15.80 -5.18
CA MET A 595 -9.73 16.71 -4.06
C MET A 595 -11.14 16.49 -3.46
N ASP A 596 -12.11 16.06 -4.25
CA ASP A 596 -13.48 15.78 -3.81
C ASP A 596 -13.57 14.48 -2.99
N GLU A 597 -12.91 13.41 -3.43
CA GLU A 597 -12.78 12.18 -2.64
C GLU A 597 -12.02 12.40 -1.32
N PHE A 598 -11.02 13.29 -1.32
CA PHE A 598 -10.22 13.66 -0.16
C PHE A 598 -11.02 14.41 0.93
N ASN A 599 -11.97 15.27 0.56
CA ASN A 599 -12.70 16.17 1.47
C ASN A 599 -13.98 15.59 2.09
N LEU A 600 -14.38 14.40 1.65
CA LEU A 600 -15.64 13.76 2.04
C LEU A 600 -15.35 12.45 2.79
N HIS A 601 -15.94 11.34 2.37
CA HIS A 601 -15.90 10.09 3.12
C HIS A 601 -14.56 9.34 3.01
N LEU A 602 -13.73 9.66 2.01
CA LEU A 602 -12.48 8.98 1.65
C LEU A 602 -12.63 7.45 1.54
N THR A 603 -12.35 6.73 2.63
CA THR A 603 -12.43 5.26 2.78
C THR A 603 -13.30 4.82 3.96
N GLY A 604 -13.91 5.76 4.70
CA GLY A 604 -14.80 5.50 5.83
C GLY A 604 -14.16 5.58 7.23
N ASP A 605 -12.88 5.94 7.35
CA ASP A 605 -12.13 5.86 8.61
C ASP A 605 -12.74 6.72 9.74
N ILE A 606 -13.20 7.94 9.42
CA ILE A 606 -13.91 8.81 10.36
C ILE A 606 -15.30 8.25 10.72
N HIS A 607 -15.97 7.54 9.81
CA HIS A 607 -17.24 6.87 10.10
C HIS A 607 -17.04 5.68 11.05
N ALA A 608 -15.94 4.94 10.89
CA ALA A 608 -15.54 3.86 11.81
C ALA A 608 -15.24 4.39 13.23
N ILE A 609 -14.52 5.51 13.33
CA ILE A 609 -14.29 6.23 14.59
C ILE A 609 -15.61 6.71 15.22
N THR A 610 -16.51 7.26 14.41
CA THR A 610 -17.84 7.73 14.85
C THR A 610 -18.65 6.58 15.44
N ALA A 611 -18.69 5.43 14.76
CA ALA A 611 -19.35 4.22 15.24
C ALA A 611 -18.71 3.68 16.53
N ALA A 612 -17.37 3.59 16.59
CA ALA A 612 -16.65 3.10 17.77
C ALA A 612 -16.88 3.98 19.01
N ASN A 613 -16.78 5.30 18.86
CA ASN A 613 -17.01 6.27 19.93
C ASN A 613 -18.46 6.20 20.46
N ASN A 614 -19.43 6.15 19.56
CA ASN A 614 -20.85 6.15 19.93
C ASN A 614 -21.33 4.79 20.46
N LEU A 615 -20.70 3.68 20.04
CA LEU A 615 -20.88 2.36 20.66
C LEU A 615 -20.43 2.38 22.13
N LEU A 616 -19.28 3.00 22.44
CA LEU A 616 -18.82 3.14 23.84
C LEU A 616 -19.77 4.02 24.66
N ALA A 617 -20.24 5.16 24.10
CA ALA A 617 -21.23 6.00 24.76
C ALA A 617 -22.52 5.23 25.11
N ALA A 618 -23.06 4.45 24.17
CA ALA A 618 -24.22 3.60 24.41
C ALA A 618 -23.94 2.47 25.42
N ALA A 619 -22.74 1.88 25.40
CA ALA A 619 -22.34 0.82 26.33
C ALA A 619 -22.19 1.32 27.78
N ILE A 620 -21.73 2.56 28.00
CA ILE A 620 -21.70 3.22 29.32
C ILE A 620 -23.11 3.31 29.90
N GLU A 621 -24.04 3.91 29.16
CA GLU A 621 -25.43 4.11 29.59
C GLU A 621 -26.16 2.77 29.81
N THR A 622 -25.95 1.80 28.91
CA THR A 622 -26.48 0.43 29.06
C THR A 622 -25.95 -0.26 30.33
N ARG A 623 -24.66 -0.10 30.64
CA ARG A 623 -24.04 -0.70 31.83
C ARG A 623 -24.61 -0.08 33.11
N MET A 624 -24.73 1.25 33.17
CA MET A 624 -25.31 1.96 34.31
C MET A 624 -26.79 1.59 34.52
N PHE A 625 -27.59 1.55 33.45
CA PHE A 625 -28.98 1.12 33.51
C PHE A 625 -29.11 -0.31 34.05
N HIS A 626 -28.28 -1.25 33.57
CA HIS A 626 -28.29 -2.64 34.04
C HIS A 626 -27.80 -2.82 35.48
N GLU A 627 -26.83 -2.01 35.95
CA GLU A 627 -26.44 -2.01 37.36
C GLU A 627 -27.53 -1.43 38.28
N ASN A 628 -28.24 -0.39 37.86
CA ASN A 628 -29.33 0.21 38.65
C ASN A 628 -30.58 -0.69 38.74
N THR A 629 -30.87 -1.46 37.69
CA THR A 629 -32.12 -2.24 37.55
C THR A 629 -32.02 -3.71 37.99
N GLN A 630 -30.83 -4.23 38.33
CA GLN A 630 -30.62 -5.66 38.58
C GLN A 630 -29.90 -5.94 39.91
N LYS A 631 -30.26 -7.08 40.52
CA LYS A 631 -29.52 -7.67 41.64
C LYS A 631 -28.22 -8.33 41.15
N ASP A 632 -27.22 -8.38 42.02
CA ASP A 632 -25.83 -8.69 41.69
C ASP A 632 -25.65 -10.09 41.10
N GLY A 633 -26.24 -11.12 41.72
CA GLY A 633 -26.21 -12.50 41.22
C GLY A 633 -26.80 -12.65 39.81
N PRO A 634 -28.02 -12.16 39.53
CA PRO A 634 -28.56 -12.10 38.17
C PRO A 634 -27.69 -11.34 37.16
N LEU A 635 -27.13 -10.19 37.53
CA LEU A 635 -26.23 -9.40 36.67
C LEU A 635 -24.95 -10.19 36.34
N TYR A 636 -24.32 -10.78 37.35
CA TYR A 636 -23.14 -11.64 37.21
C TYR A 636 -23.40 -12.84 36.31
N LYS A 637 -24.54 -13.52 36.50
CA LYS A 637 -24.96 -14.67 35.67
C LYS A 637 -25.21 -14.30 34.20
N ARG A 638 -25.45 -13.02 33.89
CA ARG A 638 -25.53 -12.46 32.53
C ARG A 638 -24.17 -12.04 31.96
N LEU A 639 -23.30 -11.46 32.78
CA LEU A 639 -21.92 -11.10 32.40
C LEU A 639 -21.06 -12.34 32.12
N VAL A 640 -21.18 -13.38 32.94
CA VAL A 640 -20.43 -14.65 32.81
C VAL A 640 -21.39 -15.82 32.62
N PRO A 641 -22.05 -15.93 31.45
CA PRO A 641 -23.06 -16.95 31.20
C PRO A 641 -22.45 -18.34 31.08
N ALA A 642 -23.16 -19.36 31.60
CA ALA A 642 -22.74 -20.75 31.46
C ALA A 642 -22.94 -21.23 30.02
N LYS A 643 -21.89 -21.80 29.42
CA LYS A 643 -21.92 -22.43 28.09
C LYS A 643 -21.60 -23.92 28.27
N ASN A 644 -22.47 -24.79 27.75
CA ASN A 644 -22.38 -26.25 27.94
C ASN A 644 -22.19 -26.65 29.43
N GLY A 645 -22.93 -25.97 30.32
CA GLY A 645 -22.89 -26.23 31.77
C GLY A 645 -21.73 -25.59 32.54
N LYS A 646 -20.73 -24.96 31.87
CA LYS A 646 -19.56 -24.35 32.53
C LYS A 646 -19.53 -22.84 32.35
N ARG A 647 -19.16 -22.09 33.39
CA ARG A 647 -18.78 -20.67 33.26
C ARG A 647 -17.28 -20.56 33.00
N VAL A 648 -16.90 -19.56 32.23
CA VAL A 648 -15.49 -19.17 32.01
C VAL A 648 -15.45 -17.66 31.86
N PHE A 649 -14.53 -16.98 32.56
CA PHE A 649 -14.30 -15.55 32.32
C PHE A 649 -13.78 -15.32 30.91
N ALA A 650 -14.32 -14.33 30.19
CA ALA A 650 -13.74 -13.90 28.93
C ALA A 650 -12.35 -13.26 29.19
N PRO A 651 -11.36 -13.36 28.27
CA PRO A 651 -10.02 -12.82 28.52
C PRO A 651 -9.98 -11.34 28.90
N VAL A 652 -10.93 -10.53 28.41
CA VAL A 652 -11.11 -9.11 28.75
C VAL A 652 -11.49 -8.84 30.22
N MET A 653 -12.02 -9.86 30.92
CA MET A 653 -12.42 -9.75 32.33
C MET A 653 -11.28 -10.01 33.31
N LEU A 654 -10.21 -10.71 32.88
CA LEU A 654 -9.09 -11.08 33.74
C LEU A 654 -8.29 -9.86 34.25
N PRO A 655 -8.04 -8.79 33.46
CA PRO A 655 -7.47 -7.55 33.96
C PRO A 655 -8.31 -6.90 35.08
N ARG A 656 -9.64 -6.98 35.00
CA ARG A 656 -10.54 -6.44 36.05
C ARG A 656 -10.44 -7.26 37.35
N LEU A 657 -10.36 -8.59 37.26
CA LEU A 657 -10.14 -9.43 38.45
C LEU A 657 -8.81 -9.07 39.13
N LYS A 658 -7.72 -8.96 38.36
CA LYS A 658 -6.41 -8.52 38.88
C LYS A 658 -6.47 -7.13 39.52
N LYS A 659 -7.13 -6.16 38.88
CA LYS A 659 -7.34 -4.79 39.40
C LYS A 659 -8.11 -4.78 40.73
N LEU A 660 -9.01 -5.73 40.95
CA LEU A 660 -9.78 -5.88 42.19
C LEU A 660 -9.06 -6.72 43.27
N GLY A 661 -7.86 -7.24 42.99
CA GLY A 661 -7.14 -8.15 43.88
C GLY A 661 -7.75 -9.56 43.96
N ILE A 662 -8.51 -9.99 42.95
CA ILE A 662 -9.16 -11.30 42.88
C ILE A 662 -8.29 -12.23 42.03
N GLU A 663 -7.61 -13.19 42.67
CA GLU A 663 -6.76 -14.17 41.98
C GLU A 663 -7.54 -15.35 41.37
N LYS A 664 -8.81 -15.53 41.77
CA LYS A 664 -9.68 -16.64 41.35
C LYS A 664 -10.04 -16.54 39.87
N THR A 665 -9.63 -17.53 39.07
CA THR A 665 -9.93 -17.60 37.63
C THR A 665 -11.14 -18.47 37.27
N ASN A 666 -11.73 -19.18 38.23
CA ASN A 666 -12.97 -19.94 38.06
C ASN A 666 -14.18 -19.08 38.48
N PRO A 667 -15.15 -18.78 37.60
CA PRO A 667 -16.28 -17.92 37.94
C PRO A 667 -17.21 -18.44 39.03
N ASP A 668 -17.26 -19.75 39.26
CA ASP A 668 -18.15 -20.33 40.26
C ASP A 668 -17.51 -20.43 41.67
N ASP A 669 -16.22 -20.03 41.83
CA ASP A 669 -15.50 -19.99 43.13
C ASP A 669 -15.50 -18.59 43.81
N LEU A 670 -16.09 -17.56 43.16
CA LEU A 670 -16.18 -16.22 43.73
C LEU A 670 -17.28 -16.14 44.81
N THR A 671 -16.95 -15.50 45.93
CA THR A 671 -17.90 -15.13 46.99
C THR A 671 -18.89 -14.07 46.51
N GLU A 672 -19.98 -13.86 47.26
CA GLU A 672 -20.96 -12.81 46.93
C GLU A 672 -20.36 -11.39 46.90
N GLU A 673 -19.35 -11.11 47.72
CA GLU A 673 -18.62 -9.83 47.70
C GLU A 673 -17.74 -9.69 46.44
N GLU A 674 -16.96 -10.71 46.10
CA GLU A 674 -16.16 -10.74 44.87
C GLU A 674 -17.05 -10.63 43.62
N ILE A 675 -18.21 -11.32 43.62
CA ILE A 675 -19.25 -11.21 42.59
C ILE A 675 -19.76 -9.77 42.48
N ARG A 676 -20.12 -9.12 43.61
CA ARG A 676 -20.60 -7.74 43.65
C ARG A 676 -19.55 -6.77 43.10
N ARG A 677 -18.32 -6.85 43.59
CA ARG A 677 -17.19 -5.99 43.20
C ARG A 677 -16.78 -6.19 41.74
N PHE A 678 -16.85 -7.42 41.23
CA PHE A 678 -16.61 -7.70 39.82
C PHE A 678 -17.75 -7.19 38.91
N ALA A 679 -19.01 -7.50 39.25
CA ALA A 679 -20.17 -7.24 38.41
C ALA A 679 -20.56 -5.76 38.34
N ARG A 680 -20.38 -5.00 39.43
CA ARG A 680 -20.64 -3.56 39.46
C ARG A 680 -19.38 -2.76 39.15
N LEU A 681 -19.47 -1.83 38.20
CA LEU A 681 -18.45 -0.78 38.02
C LEU A 681 -18.68 0.37 38.99
N ASP A 682 -19.93 0.59 39.43
CA ASP A 682 -20.35 1.71 40.28
C ASP A 682 -19.83 3.06 39.76
N ILE A 683 -20.04 3.29 38.46
CA ILE A 683 -19.69 4.52 37.75
C ILE A 683 -20.37 5.71 38.43
N ASP A 684 -19.59 6.74 38.76
CA ASP A 684 -20.13 8.00 39.24
C ASP A 684 -20.56 8.89 38.06
N PRO A 685 -21.87 9.20 37.86
CA PRO A 685 -22.38 9.89 36.67
C PRO A 685 -21.75 11.24 36.40
N GLU A 686 -21.35 11.97 37.45
CA GLU A 686 -20.74 13.30 37.37
C GLU A 686 -19.31 13.25 36.79
N THR A 687 -18.64 12.11 36.91
CA THR A 687 -17.24 11.93 36.48
C THR A 687 -17.10 11.44 35.04
N ILE A 688 -18.20 11.07 34.37
CA ILE A 688 -18.16 10.49 33.02
C ILE A 688 -17.74 11.55 32.00
N THR A 689 -16.48 11.46 31.57
CA THR A 689 -15.85 12.34 30.56
C THR A 689 -16.31 12.04 29.14
N TRP A 690 -16.78 10.82 28.87
CA TRP A 690 -17.12 10.38 27.52
C TRP A 690 -18.37 11.07 26.96
N ARG A 691 -18.24 11.58 25.73
CA ARG A 691 -19.26 12.27 24.93
C ARG A 691 -19.50 11.52 23.63
N ARG A 692 -20.62 11.81 22.95
CA ARG A 692 -20.89 11.28 21.60
C ARG A 692 -20.12 12.10 20.56
N VAL A 693 -20.08 11.62 19.31
CA VAL A 693 -19.50 12.38 18.20
C VAL A 693 -20.28 12.27 16.90
N LEU A 694 -20.13 13.28 16.04
CA LEU A 694 -20.67 13.37 14.69
C LEU A 694 -19.74 14.22 13.82
N ASP A 695 -19.42 13.80 12.59
CA ASP A 695 -18.54 14.58 11.69
C ASP A 695 -19.35 15.58 10.84
N VAL A 696 -20.06 16.47 11.54
CA VAL A 696 -20.88 17.58 11.01
C VAL A 696 -20.78 18.75 11.97
N ASN A 697 -20.75 19.99 11.46
CA ASN A 697 -20.64 21.22 12.26
C ASN A 697 -21.97 21.62 12.95
N ASP A 698 -22.54 20.75 13.79
CA ASP A 698 -23.74 21.07 14.57
C ASP A 698 -23.39 21.69 15.93
N ARG A 699 -23.95 22.87 16.21
CA ARG A 699 -23.78 23.57 17.51
C ARG A 699 -24.87 23.27 18.54
N HIS A 700 -26.03 22.76 18.13
CA HIS A 700 -27.14 22.45 19.04
C HIS A 700 -26.90 21.18 19.83
N LEU A 701 -26.07 20.26 19.33
CA LEU A 701 -25.71 19.03 20.04
C LEU A 701 -24.63 19.20 21.12
N ARG A 702 -24.11 20.43 21.37
CA ARG A 702 -23.00 20.66 22.31
C ARG A 702 -23.34 20.30 23.76
N GLY A 703 -24.59 20.48 24.16
CA GLY A 703 -25.17 20.05 25.43
C GLY A 703 -26.59 19.50 25.20
N ILE A 704 -26.86 18.28 25.66
CA ILE A 704 -28.14 17.58 25.51
C ILE A 704 -28.44 16.69 26.72
N THR A 705 -29.73 16.50 27.02
CA THR A 705 -30.22 15.42 27.89
C THR A 705 -30.44 14.14 27.08
N VAL A 706 -29.93 13.00 27.56
CA VAL A 706 -30.26 11.65 27.05
C VAL A 706 -31.06 10.85 28.09
N GLY A 707 -31.70 9.74 27.67
CA GLY A 707 -32.50 8.88 28.56
C GLY A 707 -33.92 9.36 28.84
N ALA A 708 -34.44 10.32 28.05
CA ALA A 708 -35.74 10.96 28.30
C ALA A 708 -36.98 10.12 27.89
N ALA A 709 -36.79 8.92 27.32
CA ALA A 709 -37.90 8.05 26.93
C ALA A 709 -38.55 7.35 28.15
N PRO A 710 -39.85 6.98 28.11
CA PRO A 710 -40.55 6.41 29.28
C PRO A 710 -39.95 5.11 29.83
N THR A 711 -39.24 4.34 29.00
CA THR A 711 -38.54 3.10 29.34
C THR A 711 -37.27 3.33 30.17
N GLU A 712 -36.64 4.49 30.04
CA GLU A 712 -35.41 4.91 30.74
C GLU A 712 -35.70 5.95 31.84
N LYS A 713 -36.98 6.17 32.15
CA LYS A 713 -37.47 7.19 33.09
C LYS A 713 -36.75 7.10 34.46
N GLY A 714 -36.09 8.19 34.85
CA GLY A 714 -35.28 8.27 36.07
C GLY A 714 -33.79 7.98 35.88
N HIS A 715 -33.36 7.65 34.66
CA HIS A 715 -31.96 7.44 34.28
C HIS A 715 -31.49 8.41 33.19
N THR A 716 -31.94 9.67 33.27
CA THR A 716 -31.50 10.76 32.39
C THR A 716 -30.08 11.20 32.70
N ARG A 717 -29.34 11.68 31.68
CA ARG A 717 -27.98 12.21 31.81
C ARG A 717 -27.78 13.44 30.92
N GLU A 718 -27.15 14.48 31.46
CA GLU A 718 -26.58 15.57 30.68
C GLU A 718 -25.26 15.13 30.01
N THR A 719 -25.13 15.41 28.71
CA THR A 719 -23.98 15.04 27.88
C THR A 719 -23.91 15.96 26.66
N GLY A 720 -23.20 15.57 25.61
CA GLY A 720 -23.22 16.27 24.32
C GLY A 720 -22.46 15.51 23.24
N PHE A 721 -22.38 16.14 22.07
CA PHE A 721 -21.57 15.70 20.94
C PHE A 721 -20.37 16.63 20.75
N ASP A 722 -19.24 16.03 20.36
CA ASP A 722 -18.10 16.71 19.77
C ASP A 722 -17.94 16.28 18.30
N ILE A 723 -17.08 16.95 17.53
CA ILE A 723 -16.82 16.54 16.14
C ILE A 723 -16.00 15.24 16.11
N SER A 724 -16.23 14.31 15.18
CA SER A 724 -15.62 12.96 15.24
C SER A 724 -14.09 12.94 15.26
N VAL A 725 -13.45 13.91 14.62
CA VAL A 725 -11.98 14.10 14.64
C VAL A 725 -11.42 14.62 15.98
N ALA A 726 -12.28 14.93 16.95
CA ALA A 726 -11.92 15.25 18.34
C ALA A 726 -11.95 14.02 19.28
N SER A 727 -12.49 12.87 18.83
CA SER A 727 -12.58 11.64 19.64
C SER A 727 -11.20 11.12 20.07
N GLU A 728 -11.11 10.55 21.28
CA GLU A 728 -9.89 9.82 21.69
C GLU A 728 -9.59 8.64 20.75
N CYS A 729 -10.61 8.01 20.14
CA CYS A 729 -10.42 6.98 19.13
C CYS A 729 -9.61 7.50 17.92
N MET A 730 -9.74 8.78 17.55
CA MET A 730 -8.92 9.41 16.49
C MET A 730 -7.46 9.63 16.95
N ALA A 731 -7.26 10.03 18.21
CA ALA A 731 -5.92 10.16 18.79
C ALA A 731 -5.21 8.80 18.91
N ILE A 732 -5.95 7.75 19.26
CA ILE A 732 -5.47 6.37 19.29
C ILE A 732 -5.12 5.87 17.89
N LEU A 733 -5.97 6.12 16.88
CA LEU A 733 -5.63 5.78 15.49
C LEU A 733 -4.33 6.48 15.03
N ALA A 734 -4.12 7.74 15.44
CA ALA A 734 -2.89 8.47 15.14
C ALA A 734 -1.65 7.89 15.85
N LEU A 735 -1.79 7.39 17.09
CA LEU A 735 -0.69 6.97 17.96
C LEU A 735 -0.46 5.45 18.05
N SER A 736 -1.26 4.62 17.38
CA SER A 736 -1.10 3.16 17.41
C SER A 736 0.06 2.69 16.54
N THR A 737 0.81 1.69 17.02
CA THR A 737 1.91 1.06 16.24
C THR A 737 1.48 -0.11 15.36
N ASP A 738 0.34 -0.73 15.68
CA ASP A 738 -0.20 -1.95 15.08
C ASP A 738 -1.61 -2.23 15.64
N LEU A 739 -2.28 -3.30 15.18
CA LEU A 739 -3.64 -3.68 15.59
C LEU A 739 -3.74 -4.16 17.05
N ALA A 740 -2.69 -4.77 17.60
CA ALA A 740 -2.68 -5.21 19.00
C ALA A 740 -2.46 -4.01 19.93
N ASP A 741 -1.58 -3.07 19.56
CA ASP A 741 -1.43 -1.80 20.25
C ASP A 741 -2.73 -0.99 20.24
N MET A 742 -3.38 -0.83 19.08
CA MET A 742 -4.69 -0.18 18.98
C MET A 742 -5.74 -0.85 19.88
N ARG A 743 -5.77 -2.19 19.92
CA ARG A 743 -6.66 -2.94 20.81
C ARG A 743 -6.40 -2.65 22.29
N ARG A 744 -5.13 -2.61 22.73
CA ARG A 744 -4.80 -2.26 24.13
C ARG A 744 -5.26 -0.84 24.45
N ARG A 745 -4.87 0.12 23.61
CA ARG A 745 -5.19 1.54 23.74
C ARG A 745 -6.70 1.80 23.85
N LEU A 746 -7.49 1.21 22.95
CA LEU A 746 -8.96 1.30 23.00
C LEU A 746 -9.53 0.69 24.29
N GLY A 747 -8.95 -0.40 24.81
CA GLY A 747 -9.33 -0.98 26.09
C GLY A 747 -9.00 -0.10 27.31
N SER A 748 -7.83 0.57 27.26
CA SER A 748 -7.30 1.41 28.34
C SER A 748 -7.89 2.83 28.41
N MET A 749 -8.79 3.22 27.48
CA MET A 749 -9.50 4.51 27.58
C MET A 749 -10.28 4.60 28.90
N VAL A 750 -10.04 5.65 29.67
CA VAL A 750 -10.74 5.93 30.94
C VAL A 750 -11.94 6.82 30.66
N ILE A 751 -13.13 6.31 30.99
CA ILE A 751 -14.43 6.89 30.63
C ILE A 751 -15.10 7.65 31.77
N ALA A 752 -14.73 7.32 33.01
CA ALA A 752 -15.29 7.83 34.26
C ALA A 752 -14.41 7.40 35.45
N SER A 753 -14.73 7.87 36.64
CA SER A 753 -14.34 7.20 37.89
C SER A 753 -15.51 6.40 38.47
N SER A 754 -15.24 5.44 39.34
CA SER A 754 -16.24 4.88 40.24
C SER A 754 -16.50 5.83 41.41
N ARG A 755 -17.54 5.55 42.20
CA ARG A 755 -17.80 6.25 43.48
C ARG A 755 -16.69 6.08 44.52
N SER A 756 -15.84 5.07 44.37
CA SER A 756 -14.63 4.88 45.20
C SER A 756 -13.40 5.64 44.66
N GLY A 757 -13.53 6.37 43.55
CA GLY A 757 -12.44 7.11 42.91
C GLY A 757 -11.56 6.28 41.97
N GLU A 758 -11.91 5.02 41.68
CA GLU A 758 -11.14 4.14 40.78
C GLU A 758 -11.41 4.47 39.31
N PRO A 759 -10.40 4.51 38.43
CA PRO A 759 -10.60 4.86 37.02
C PRO A 759 -11.32 3.72 36.28
N VAL A 760 -12.50 3.98 35.71
CA VAL A 760 -13.28 2.97 34.96
C VAL A 760 -12.88 3.00 33.49
N THR A 761 -12.57 1.83 32.93
CA THR A 761 -12.03 1.69 31.56
C THR A 761 -13.03 1.14 30.55
N CYS A 762 -12.73 1.31 29.25
CA CYS A 762 -13.49 0.69 28.16
C CYS A 762 -13.51 -0.86 28.24
N ASP A 763 -12.45 -1.49 28.78
CA ASP A 763 -12.42 -2.94 29.02
C ASP A 763 -13.07 -3.38 30.35
N ASP A 764 -13.24 -2.51 31.35
CA ASP A 764 -14.14 -2.77 32.50
C ASP A 764 -15.61 -2.94 32.03
N ILE A 765 -16.00 -2.22 30.95
CA ILE A 765 -17.27 -2.44 30.24
C ILE A 765 -17.22 -3.67 29.32
N GLY A 766 -16.02 -4.07 28.86
CA GLY A 766 -15.80 -5.16 27.90
C GLY A 766 -15.90 -4.73 26.42
N ALA A 767 -15.93 -3.43 26.14
CA ALA A 767 -16.21 -2.89 24.81
C ALA A 767 -14.98 -2.78 23.89
N GLY A 768 -13.75 -2.80 24.41
CA GLY A 768 -12.54 -2.50 23.62
C GLY A 768 -12.32 -3.42 22.43
N GLY A 769 -12.75 -4.69 22.52
CA GLY A 769 -12.75 -5.64 21.40
C GLY A 769 -13.73 -5.28 20.28
N ALA A 770 -14.91 -4.76 20.62
CA ALA A 770 -15.92 -4.34 19.63
C ALA A 770 -15.51 -3.04 18.94
N LEU A 771 -14.94 -2.09 19.67
CA LEU A 771 -14.35 -0.87 19.08
C LEU A 771 -13.21 -1.23 18.10
N THR A 772 -12.35 -2.17 18.47
CA THR A 772 -11.28 -2.67 17.59
C THR A 772 -11.84 -3.34 16.33
N ALA A 773 -12.92 -4.11 16.44
CA ALA A 773 -13.56 -4.73 15.29
C ALA A 773 -14.15 -3.70 14.30
N LEU A 774 -14.75 -2.62 14.81
CA LEU A 774 -15.22 -1.49 13.98
C LEU A 774 -14.06 -0.73 13.30
N MET A 775 -12.93 -0.59 13.99
CA MET A 775 -11.75 0.15 13.49
C MET A 775 -10.74 -0.74 12.72
N ARG A 776 -11.03 -2.03 12.51
CA ARG A 776 -10.10 -3.02 11.93
C ARG A 776 -9.48 -2.58 10.60
N ASP A 777 -10.29 -2.01 9.71
CA ASP A 777 -9.84 -1.57 8.38
C ASP A 777 -9.43 -0.08 8.38
N ALA A 778 -10.00 0.70 9.31
CA ALA A 778 -9.64 2.09 9.55
C ALA A 778 -8.22 2.28 10.11
N ILE A 779 -7.50 1.21 10.47
CA ILE A 779 -6.09 1.24 10.89
C ILE A 779 -5.10 1.26 9.69
N LYS A 780 -5.56 0.92 8.48
CA LYS A 780 -4.73 0.81 7.28
C LYS A 780 -4.62 2.19 6.59
N PRO A 781 -3.41 2.73 6.37
CA PRO A 781 -3.23 4.00 5.68
C PRO A 781 -3.80 4.04 4.26
N ASN A 782 -4.37 5.18 3.88
CA ASN A 782 -4.98 5.37 2.56
C ASN A 782 -3.97 5.97 1.59
N LEU A 783 -3.59 5.21 0.56
CA LEU A 783 -2.74 5.66 -0.53
C LEU A 783 -3.56 6.50 -1.52
N MET A 784 -3.08 7.71 -1.80
CA MET A 784 -3.52 8.64 -2.84
C MET A 784 -2.28 9.21 -3.56
N GLN A 785 -2.41 10.30 -4.31
CA GLN A 785 -1.30 10.92 -5.05
C GLN A 785 -1.39 12.43 -5.14
N THR A 786 -0.27 13.07 -5.48
CA THR A 786 -0.19 14.49 -5.86
C THR A 786 -0.52 14.70 -7.35
N LEU A 787 -0.64 15.96 -7.78
CA LEU A 787 -0.80 16.33 -9.19
C LEU A 787 0.31 15.81 -10.12
N GLU A 788 1.53 15.57 -9.63
CA GLU A 788 2.64 14.96 -10.40
C GLU A 788 2.75 13.45 -10.18
N GLY A 789 1.80 12.84 -9.46
CA GLY A 789 1.76 11.40 -9.24
C GLY A 789 2.80 10.87 -8.23
N THR A 790 3.37 11.74 -7.38
CA THR A 790 4.06 11.32 -6.14
C THR A 790 3.04 10.71 -5.18
N PRO A 791 3.33 9.58 -4.52
CA PRO A 791 2.42 8.93 -3.57
C PRO A 791 2.20 9.76 -2.30
N VAL A 792 0.99 9.64 -1.75
CA VAL A 792 0.56 10.32 -0.52
C VAL A 792 -0.13 9.29 0.37
N PHE A 793 0.22 9.22 1.67
CA PHE A 793 -0.66 8.62 2.66
C PHE A 793 -1.53 9.67 3.34
N VAL A 794 -2.84 9.42 3.34
CA VAL A 794 -3.87 10.23 4.01
C VAL A 794 -4.44 9.41 5.15
N HIS A 795 -4.01 9.64 6.39
CA HIS A 795 -4.39 8.74 7.48
C HIS A 795 -4.34 9.36 8.89
N ALA A 796 -5.42 9.14 9.64
CA ALA A 796 -5.81 9.87 10.86
C ALA A 796 -5.97 11.39 10.64
N GLY A 797 -6.72 12.06 11.52
CA GLY A 797 -6.98 13.50 11.46
C GLY A 797 -7.21 14.18 12.81
N PRO A 798 -6.48 13.84 13.90
CA PRO A 798 -6.72 14.39 15.23
C PRO A 798 -6.62 15.92 15.25
N PHE A 799 -7.58 16.56 15.92
CA PHE A 799 -7.62 18.01 16.09
C PHE A 799 -6.38 18.57 16.80
N ALA A 800 -5.62 19.42 16.09
CA ALA A 800 -4.38 20.03 16.60
C ALA A 800 -4.58 21.08 17.71
N ASN A 801 -5.83 21.38 18.12
CA ASN A 801 -6.06 22.17 19.35
C ASN A 801 -5.87 21.29 20.60
N ILE A 802 -6.60 20.17 20.64
CA ILE A 802 -6.86 19.31 21.83
C ILE A 802 -6.21 17.91 21.76
N SER A 803 -5.57 17.58 20.65
CA SER A 803 -4.91 16.30 20.39
C SER A 803 -3.63 16.50 19.57
N VAL A 804 -2.94 15.41 19.22
CA VAL A 804 -1.54 15.43 18.74
C VAL A 804 -1.33 16.31 17.50
N GLY A 805 -2.33 16.39 16.61
CA GLY A 805 -2.31 17.28 15.46
C GLY A 805 -1.49 16.79 14.24
N ASN A 806 -1.16 15.49 14.19
CA ASN A 806 -0.39 14.86 13.11
C ASN A 806 -1.17 13.72 12.42
N SER A 807 -0.67 13.28 11.27
CA SER A 807 -0.98 11.99 10.61
C SER A 807 -0.58 10.78 11.49
N SER A 808 -1.01 9.56 11.15
CA SER A 808 -0.70 8.37 11.98
C SER A 808 0.74 7.86 11.91
N ILE A 809 1.22 7.31 13.03
CA ILE A 809 2.53 6.65 13.15
C ILE A 809 2.69 5.51 12.13
N LEU A 810 1.63 4.74 11.87
CA LEU A 810 1.65 3.64 10.88
C LEU A 810 1.94 4.15 9.47
N ALA A 811 1.37 5.29 9.05
CA ALA A 811 1.65 5.86 7.74
C ALA A 811 3.13 6.26 7.60
N ASP A 812 3.75 6.83 8.63
CA ASP A 812 5.18 7.16 8.62
C ASP A 812 6.06 5.91 8.62
N LYS A 813 5.77 4.93 9.50
CA LYS A 813 6.54 3.66 9.53
C LYS A 813 6.47 2.91 8.19
N MET A 814 5.30 2.86 7.56
CA MET A 814 5.13 2.20 6.26
C MET A 814 5.86 2.97 5.15
N ALA A 815 5.66 4.29 5.06
CA ALA A 815 6.36 5.11 4.08
C ALA A 815 7.89 5.01 4.22
N LEU A 816 8.43 5.08 5.44
CA LEU A 816 9.88 5.02 5.71
C LEU A 816 10.50 3.69 5.29
N LYS A 817 9.76 2.58 5.37
CA LYS A 817 10.20 1.26 4.87
C LYS A 817 10.05 1.13 3.35
N ILE A 818 9.03 1.75 2.75
CA ILE A 818 8.85 1.78 1.28
C ILE A 818 9.97 2.58 0.60
N VAL A 819 10.31 3.76 1.13
CA VAL A 819 11.33 4.67 0.58
C VAL A 819 12.76 4.38 1.09
N GLY A 820 12.90 3.45 2.03
CA GLY A 820 14.18 3.04 2.63
C GLY A 820 15.11 2.26 1.68
N THR A 821 16.29 1.87 2.17
CA THR A 821 17.29 1.15 1.36
C THR A 821 17.44 -0.31 1.80
N GLU A 822 17.89 -1.17 0.88
CA GLU A 822 18.37 -2.51 1.25
C GLU A 822 19.65 -2.39 2.12
N PRO A 823 20.03 -3.42 2.89
CA PRO A 823 21.22 -3.37 3.75
C PRO A 823 22.55 -3.17 3.02
N ASP A 824 22.62 -3.54 1.74
CA ASP A 824 23.79 -3.47 0.85
C ASP A 824 23.70 -2.33 -0.20
N GLU A 825 22.81 -1.36 0.00
CA GLU A 825 22.74 -0.12 -0.80
C GLU A 825 23.35 1.07 -0.07
N ASP A 826 23.98 2.01 -0.81
CA ASP A 826 24.39 3.29 -0.25
C ASP A 826 23.17 4.05 0.27
N HIS A 827 23.20 4.35 1.56
CA HIS A 827 22.06 4.96 2.23
C HIS A 827 21.95 6.46 1.94
N SER A 828 23.07 7.16 1.78
CA SER A 828 23.09 8.61 1.52
C SER A 828 22.64 8.93 0.10
N GLU A 829 23.09 8.15 -0.89
CA GLU A 829 22.74 8.31 -2.30
C GLU A 829 21.28 7.91 -2.57
N LYS A 830 20.83 6.78 -2.02
CA LYS A 830 19.56 6.16 -2.43
C LYS A 830 18.39 6.32 -1.47
N ALA A 831 18.59 6.77 -0.22
CA ALA A 831 17.46 6.91 0.70
C ALA A 831 16.42 7.89 0.13
N GLY A 832 15.19 7.39 -0.02
CA GLY A 832 14.05 8.22 -0.31
C GLY A 832 13.56 8.97 0.93
N PHE A 833 12.53 9.79 0.76
CA PHE A 833 12.05 10.73 1.77
C PHE A 833 10.59 10.50 2.17
N VAL A 834 10.26 10.79 3.42
CA VAL A 834 8.88 10.89 3.91
C VAL A 834 8.65 12.29 4.45
N VAL A 835 7.79 13.06 3.76
CA VAL A 835 7.46 14.44 4.10
C VAL A 835 6.13 14.44 4.85
N THR A 836 6.19 14.45 6.18
CA THR A 836 5.03 14.47 7.08
C THR A 836 4.77 15.88 7.59
N GLU A 837 3.60 16.16 8.17
CA GLU A 837 3.26 17.51 8.66
C GLU A 837 2.73 17.56 10.10
N ALA A 838 2.80 18.77 10.68
CA ALA A 838 2.30 19.09 12.01
C ALA A 838 1.32 20.29 11.97
N GLY A 839 0.19 20.14 12.66
CA GLY A 839 -0.86 21.16 12.69
C GLY A 839 -0.47 22.45 13.43
N PHE A 840 -0.90 23.59 12.87
CA PHE A 840 -0.59 24.95 13.36
C PHE A 840 0.90 25.31 13.29
N ASP A 841 1.53 25.69 14.39
CA ASP A 841 2.94 26.11 14.43
C ASP A 841 3.83 25.12 15.17
N PHE A 842 5.12 25.44 15.24
CA PHE A 842 6.08 24.59 15.94
C PHE A 842 5.71 24.41 17.42
N THR A 843 5.17 25.43 18.09
CA THR A 843 4.86 25.36 19.53
C THR A 843 3.63 24.51 19.88
N MET A 844 2.81 24.13 18.90
CA MET A 844 1.67 23.24 19.10
C MET A 844 1.85 21.92 18.36
N GLY A 845 1.98 21.94 17.03
CA GLY A 845 2.12 20.72 16.26
C GLY A 845 3.52 20.12 16.35
N GLY A 846 4.56 20.96 16.29
CA GLY A 846 5.96 20.51 16.35
C GLY A 846 6.33 19.92 17.71
N GLU A 847 6.01 20.65 18.78
CA GLU A 847 6.19 20.26 20.18
C GLU A 847 5.57 18.87 20.46
N ARG A 848 4.30 18.66 20.07
CA ARG A 848 3.59 17.38 20.24
C ARG A 848 4.10 16.30 19.30
N PHE A 849 4.50 16.66 18.08
CA PHE A 849 5.15 15.73 17.15
C PHE A 849 6.38 15.11 17.81
N PHE A 850 7.23 15.90 18.49
CA PHE A 850 8.37 15.37 19.22
C PHE A 850 7.99 14.68 20.55
N ASN A 851 7.38 15.42 21.48
CA ASN A 851 7.19 14.95 22.85
C ASN A 851 6.12 13.85 23.01
N ILE A 852 5.22 13.69 22.04
CA ILE A 852 4.20 12.64 21.99
C ILE A 852 4.46 11.66 20.82
N LYS A 853 4.47 12.12 19.56
CA LYS A 853 4.48 11.20 18.39
C LYS A 853 5.84 10.52 18.17
N CYS A 854 6.96 11.23 18.26
CA CYS A 854 8.31 10.63 18.22
C CYS A 854 8.51 9.70 19.43
N ARG A 855 8.16 10.17 20.64
CA ARG A 855 8.23 9.36 21.87
C ARG A 855 7.43 8.05 21.78
N ALA A 856 6.23 8.07 21.19
CA ALA A 856 5.38 6.88 21.02
C ALA A 856 5.77 5.99 19.82
N SER A 857 6.40 6.54 18.79
CA SER A 857 6.74 5.79 17.57
C SER A 857 8.14 5.19 17.59
N GLY A 858 9.08 5.81 18.30
CA GLY A 858 10.52 5.59 18.14
C GLY A 858 11.13 6.23 16.89
N LEU A 859 10.37 7.04 16.14
CA LEU A 859 10.86 7.74 14.94
C LEU A 859 11.45 9.11 15.30
N VAL A 860 12.56 9.47 14.67
CA VAL A 860 13.24 10.78 14.83
C VAL A 860 13.40 11.39 13.43
N PRO A 861 12.96 12.63 13.17
CA PRO A 861 13.14 13.27 11.88
C PRO A 861 14.63 13.57 11.59
N ASP A 862 14.96 13.73 10.32
CA ASP A 862 16.23 14.23 9.81
C ASP A 862 16.21 15.75 9.62
N VAL A 863 15.06 16.33 9.27
CA VAL A 863 14.90 17.77 9.01
C VAL A 863 13.56 18.28 9.53
N VAL A 864 13.57 19.45 10.15
CA VAL A 864 12.37 20.28 10.39
C VAL A 864 12.30 21.36 9.32
N VAL A 865 11.16 21.48 8.63
CA VAL A 865 10.90 22.58 7.69
C VAL A 865 9.92 23.57 8.32
N VAL A 866 10.35 24.82 8.50
CA VAL A 866 9.51 25.90 9.04
C VAL A 866 9.01 26.78 7.90
N VAL A 867 7.72 26.69 7.59
CA VAL A 867 7.07 27.50 6.55
C VAL A 867 6.72 28.91 7.04
N ALA A 868 7.05 29.92 6.24
CA ALA A 868 6.75 31.34 6.47
C ALA A 868 6.31 32.06 5.18
N THR A 869 5.68 33.22 5.31
CA THR A 869 5.31 34.12 4.19
C THR A 869 5.59 35.58 4.61
N VAL A 870 5.92 36.46 3.65
CA VAL A 870 6.12 37.90 3.90
C VAL A 870 4.90 38.49 4.62
N ARG A 871 3.71 38.22 4.08
CA ARG A 871 2.45 38.76 4.60
C ARG A 871 2.13 38.31 6.02
N ALA A 872 2.33 37.04 6.36
CA ALA A 872 2.09 36.55 7.72
C ALA A 872 3.09 37.14 8.71
N LEU A 873 4.37 37.27 8.33
CA LEU A 873 5.36 37.93 9.18
C LEU A 873 5.03 39.41 9.40
N LYS A 874 4.53 40.14 8.40
CA LYS A 874 4.02 41.51 8.60
C LYS A 874 2.86 41.60 9.61
N VAL A 875 2.00 40.57 9.72
CA VAL A 875 0.99 40.50 10.81
C VAL A 875 1.70 40.37 12.17
N HIS A 876 2.78 39.57 12.24
CA HIS A 876 3.56 39.43 13.48
C HIS A 876 4.35 40.69 13.86
N GLY A 877 4.69 41.56 12.91
CA GLY A 877 5.36 42.85 13.14
C GLY A 877 4.44 44.01 13.50
N GLY A 878 3.14 43.78 13.75
CA GLY A 878 2.19 44.83 14.13
C GLY A 878 1.38 45.42 12.97
N GLY A 879 1.31 44.76 11.81
CA GLY A 879 0.42 45.18 10.72
C GLY A 879 -1.07 45.23 11.11
N PRO A 880 -1.91 46.03 10.40
CA PRO A 880 -3.30 46.30 10.81
C PRO A 880 -4.21 45.06 10.88
N PRO A 881 -5.19 45.00 11.79
CA PRO A 881 -6.12 43.87 11.93
C PRO A 881 -6.84 43.48 10.63
N ILE A 882 -7.05 42.18 10.44
CA ILE A 882 -7.59 41.59 9.21
C ILE A 882 -8.93 40.94 9.50
N ALA A 883 -10.01 41.50 8.93
CA ALA A 883 -11.36 40.95 9.02
C ALA A 883 -11.73 40.14 7.76
N PRO A 884 -12.41 38.98 7.88
CA PRO A 884 -12.89 38.23 6.72
C PRO A 884 -13.79 39.07 5.81
N GLY A 885 -13.51 39.07 4.50
CA GLY A 885 -14.25 39.84 3.50
C GLY A 885 -13.89 41.34 3.42
N ALA A 886 -13.10 41.87 4.34
CA ALA A 886 -12.62 43.25 4.26
C ALA A 886 -11.48 43.40 3.21
N PRO A 887 -11.35 44.56 2.55
CA PRO A 887 -10.24 44.82 1.64
C PRO A 887 -8.91 44.84 2.40
N LEU A 888 -7.96 44.02 1.96
CA LEU A 888 -6.65 43.91 2.61
C LEU A 888 -5.86 45.23 2.53
N ASN A 889 -5.29 45.65 3.67
CA ASN A 889 -4.54 46.90 3.81
C ASN A 889 -3.27 46.92 2.93
N ALA A 890 -2.86 48.13 2.50
CA ALA A 890 -1.68 48.40 1.68
C ALA A 890 -0.38 47.75 2.20
N VAL A 891 -0.16 47.74 3.52
CA VAL A 891 1.03 47.13 4.18
C VAL A 891 1.25 45.67 3.77
N TYR A 892 0.19 44.92 3.44
CA TYR A 892 0.26 43.51 3.03
C TYR A 892 0.33 43.29 1.51
N LYS A 893 0.37 44.36 0.72
CA LYS A 893 0.41 44.36 -0.76
C LYS A 893 1.65 45.07 -1.31
N GLU A 894 2.12 46.09 -0.61
CA GLU A 894 3.28 46.91 -0.93
C GLU A 894 4.48 46.49 -0.06
N GLU A 895 5.70 46.86 -0.49
CA GLU A 895 6.93 46.56 0.24
C GLU A 895 6.91 47.21 1.64
N ASN A 896 7.24 46.44 2.68
CA ASN A 896 7.51 47.01 4.00
C ASN A 896 8.49 46.13 4.79
N VAL A 897 9.78 46.42 4.61
CA VAL A 897 10.89 45.71 5.25
C VAL A 897 10.91 45.88 6.78
N ASP A 898 10.56 47.05 7.30
CA ASP A 898 10.65 47.33 8.75
C ASP A 898 9.63 46.52 9.56
N ILE A 899 8.35 46.54 9.16
CA ILE A 899 7.29 45.74 9.78
C ILE A 899 7.57 44.24 9.54
N LEU A 900 8.13 43.85 8.38
CA LEU A 900 8.54 42.47 8.15
C LEU A 900 9.64 42.01 9.12
N ARG A 901 10.72 42.79 9.28
CA ARG A 901 11.84 42.48 10.17
C ARG A 901 11.39 42.47 11.64
N ALA A 902 10.53 43.41 12.05
CA ALA A 902 9.88 43.38 13.36
C ALA A 902 9.06 42.08 13.58
N GLY A 903 8.45 41.55 12.52
CA GLY A 903 7.71 40.28 12.55
C GLY A 903 8.58 39.02 12.57
N CYS A 904 9.81 39.07 12.05
CA CYS A 904 10.75 37.94 12.03
C CYS A 904 11.09 37.40 13.42
N VAL A 905 10.81 38.12 14.51
CA VAL A 905 10.93 37.61 15.89
C VAL A 905 10.09 36.34 16.13
N ASN A 906 8.93 36.19 15.46
CA ASN A 906 8.11 34.97 15.55
C ASN A 906 8.83 33.78 14.87
N LEU A 907 9.34 33.98 13.65
CA LEU A 907 10.12 32.98 12.91
C LEU A 907 11.38 32.56 13.68
N LYS A 908 12.13 33.53 14.20
CA LYS A 908 13.32 33.33 15.03
C LYS A 908 13.03 32.44 16.24
N LYS A 909 11.91 32.68 16.93
CA LYS A 909 11.48 31.85 18.06
C LYS A 909 11.10 30.42 17.64
N HIS A 910 10.44 30.23 16.49
CA HIS A 910 10.15 28.88 15.98
C HIS A 910 11.41 28.10 15.55
N ILE A 911 12.39 28.76 14.93
CA ILE A 911 13.68 28.15 14.56
C ILE A 911 14.46 27.73 15.83
N GLN A 912 14.54 28.60 16.84
CA GLN A 912 15.14 28.29 18.14
C GLN A 912 14.44 27.11 18.82
N ASN A 913 13.10 27.09 18.80
CA ASN A 913 12.30 26.01 19.36
C ASN A 913 12.55 24.67 18.64
N ALA A 914 12.71 24.67 17.32
CA ALA A 914 13.09 23.48 16.55
C ALA A 914 14.52 23.01 16.87
N LYS A 915 15.49 23.93 16.94
CA LYS A 915 16.89 23.63 17.29
C LYS A 915 17.06 23.06 18.70
N MET A 916 16.16 23.35 19.65
CA MET A 916 16.22 22.75 20.99
C MET A 916 16.10 21.22 20.99
N TYR A 917 15.45 20.63 19.98
CA TYR A 917 15.38 19.16 19.80
C TYR A 917 16.60 18.58 19.06
N GLY A 918 17.59 19.41 18.70
CA GLY A 918 18.85 18.99 18.06
C GLY A 918 18.72 18.47 16.62
N ILE A 919 17.67 18.88 15.90
CA ILE A 919 17.42 18.51 14.50
C ILE A 919 17.76 19.70 13.58
N PRO A 920 18.38 19.46 12.40
CA PRO A 920 18.54 20.45 11.33
C PRO A 920 17.23 21.15 10.94
N VAL A 921 17.30 22.47 10.71
CA VAL A 921 16.12 23.32 10.41
C VAL A 921 16.28 24.07 9.10
N VAL A 922 15.35 23.90 8.16
CA VAL A 922 15.28 24.68 6.91
C VAL A 922 14.04 25.56 6.95
N VAL A 923 14.15 26.83 6.53
CA VAL A 923 12.99 27.71 6.36
C VAL A 923 12.50 27.65 4.92
N ALA A 924 11.19 27.47 4.73
CA ALA A 924 10.54 27.55 3.43
C ALA A 924 9.75 28.86 3.34
N ILE A 925 10.15 29.74 2.42
CA ILE A 925 9.50 31.02 2.19
C ILE A 925 8.54 30.86 1.01
N ASN A 926 7.25 30.75 1.30
CA ASN A 926 6.23 30.54 0.28
C ASN A 926 5.92 31.88 -0.43
N LYS A 927 6.22 31.97 -1.73
CA LYS A 927 6.11 33.20 -2.52
C LYS A 927 4.65 33.60 -2.79
N PHE A 928 4.32 34.87 -2.57
CA PHE A 928 3.15 35.52 -3.16
C PHE A 928 3.55 36.51 -4.28
N VAL A 929 2.58 36.86 -5.13
CA VAL A 929 2.76 37.75 -6.30
C VAL A 929 3.21 39.17 -5.92
N THR A 930 2.98 39.59 -4.68
CA THR A 930 3.36 40.92 -4.14
C THR A 930 4.71 40.95 -3.44
N ASP A 931 5.35 39.80 -3.24
CA ASP A 931 6.51 39.70 -2.36
C ASP A 931 7.77 40.13 -3.11
N THR A 932 8.50 41.09 -2.54
CA THR A 932 9.70 41.69 -3.15
C THR A 932 10.99 40.96 -2.79
N ASP A 933 12.01 41.04 -3.64
CA ASP A 933 13.30 40.38 -3.38
C ASP A 933 14.00 40.94 -2.11
N ALA A 934 13.77 42.21 -1.78
CA ALA A 934 14.24 42.83 -0.53
C ALA A 934 13.60 42.17 0.71
N GLU A 935 12.30 41.90 0.66
CA GLU A 935 11.58 41.21 1.74
C GLU A 935 12.00 39.75 1.88
N ILE A 936 12.21 39.04 0.76
CA ILE A 936 12.74 37.67 0.79
C ILE A 936 14.17 37.64 1.37
N ALA A 937 15.01 38.62 1.05
CA ALA A 937 16.36 38.74 1.60
C ALA A 937 16.35 38.92 3.13
N VAL A 938 15.45 39.77 3.65
CA VAL A 938 15.30 40.02 5.10
C VAL A 938 14.85 38.77 5.85
N ILE A 939 13.92 37.98 5.28
CA ILE A 939 13.52 36.70 5.88
C ILE A 939 14.69 35.72 5.91
N ARG A 940 15.52 35.69 4.86
CA ARG A 940 16.72 34.83 4.80
C ARG A 940 17.77 35.25 5.83
N GLU A 941 18.06 36.55 5.93
CA GLU A 941 19.00 37.11 6.90
C GLU A 941 18.63 36.74 8.34
N GLU A 942 17.39 37.04 8.76
CA GLU A 942 16.91 36.75 10.13
C GLU A 942 16.80 35.25 10.42
N ALA A 943 16.50 34.42 9.41
CA ALA A 943 16.44 32.96 9.55
C ALA A 943 17.82 32.32 9.75
N ILE A 944 18.83 32.74 8.98
CA ILE A 944 20.22 32.29 9.15
C ILE A 944 20.76 32.80 10.50
N ALA A 945 20.48 34.05 10.87
CA ALA A 945 20.84 34.62 12.17
C ALA A 945 20.11 33.96 13.37
N ALA A 946 18.96 33.30 13.14
CA ALA A 946 18.29 32.43 14.10
C ALA A 946 18.89 31.01 14.16
N GLY A 947 19.82 30.67 13.26
CA GLY A 947 20.54 29.40 13.20
C GLY A 947 19.98 28.38 12.20
N ALA A 948 19.06 28.74 11.31
CA ALA A 948 18.59 27.82 10.26
C ALA A 948 19.73 27.38 9.32
N GLU A 949 19.64 26.18 8.78
CA GLU A 949 20.64 25.63 7.83
C GLU A 949 20.59 26.34 6.48
N ASP A 950 19.38 26.69 6.03
CA ASP A 950 19.11 27.62 4.94
C ASP A 950 17.67 28.18 5.06
N ALA A 951 17.36 29.24 4.32
CA ALA A 951 16.03 29.78 4.13
C ALA A 951 15.77 30.06 2.64
N ILE A 952 14.80 29.33 2.08
CA ILE A 952 14.69 29.11 0.63
C ILE A 952 13.32 29.55 0.12
N LEU A 953 13.32 30.42 -0.89
CA LEU A 953 12.12 30.84 -1.63
C LEU A 953 11.53 29.68 -2.43
N SER A 954 10.21 29.54 -2.44
CA SER A 954 9.54 28.50 -3.21
C SER A 954 8.19 28.96 -3.79
N ASN A 955 7.97 28.64 -5.07
CA ASN A 955 6.83 29.06 -5.88
C ASN A 955 5.94 27.87 -6.30
N HIS A 956 5.99 26.77 -5.54
CA HIS A 956 5.35 25.49 -5.89
C HIS A 956 3.81 25.54 -5.94
N TRP A 957 3.18 26.58 -5.37
CA TRP A 957 1.74 26.83 -5.57
C TRP A 957 1.42 27.15 -7.04
N ALA A 958 2.28 27.90 -7.74
CA ALA A 958 2.11 28.23 -9.15
C ALA A 958 2.82 27.23 -10.09
N GLU A 959 3.96 26.65 -9.68
CA GLU A 959 4.84 25.85 -10.54
C GLU A 959 4.87 24.33 -10.22
N GLY A 960 4.12 23.85 -9.22
CA GLY A 960 4.21 22.47 -8.75
C GLY A 960 5.61 22.13 -8.19
N GLY A 961 6.04 20.87 -8.33
CA GLY A 961 7.33 20.41 -7.81
C GLY A 961 8.53 21.18 -8.36
N LYS A 962 8.44 21.69 -9.59
CA LYS A 962 9.45 22.57 -10.20
C LYS A 962 9.75 23.79 -9.32
N GLY A 963 8.71 24.43 -8.78
CA GLY A 963 8.82 25.59 -7.90
C GLY A 963 9.41 25.31 -6.52
N ALA A 964 9.71 24.04 -6.19
CA ALA A 964 10.31 23.60 -4.93
C ALA A 964 11.62 22.82 -5.10
N ILE A 965 12.24 22.78 -6.30
CA ILE A 965 13.50 22.04 -6.53
C ILE A 965 14.61 22.49 -5.58
N GLU A 966 14.84 23.80 -5.42
CA GLU A 966 15.88 24.29 -4.50
C GLU A 966 15.57 23.99 -3.04
N LEU A 967 14.30 24.04 -2.63
CA LEU A 967 13.87 23.65 -1.30
C LEU A 967 14.07 22.14 -1.06
N GLY A 968 13.83 21.30 -2.07
CA GLY A 968 14.15 19.88 -2.06
C GLY A 968 15.65 19.60 -1.91
N LYS A 969 16.50 20.33 -2.64
CA LYS A 969 17.97 20.27 -2.46
C LYS A 969 18.39 20.69 -1.05
N GLY A 970 17.83 21.77 -0.52
CA GLY A 970 18.08 22.22 0.85
C GLY A 970 17.69 21.19 1.91
N VAL A 971 16.55 20.50 1.72
CA VAL A 971 16.12 19.38 2.57
C VAL A 971 17.08 18.19 2.48
N ILE A 972 17.56 17.82 1.29
CA ILE A 972 18.60 16.77 1.13
C ILE A 972 19.89 17.18 1.86
N ALA A 973 20.37 18.40 1.64
CA ALA A 973 21.61 18.89 2.26
C ALA A 973 21.51 18.99 3.80
N ALA A 974 20.32 19.33 4.33
CA ALA A 974 20.06 19.31 5.77
C ALA A 974 19.95 17.87 6.32
N SER A 975 19.45 16.90 5.54
CA SER A 975 19.26 15.51 6.01
C SER A 975 20.55 14.69 6.14
N GLU A 976 21.69 15.21 5.67
CA GLU A 976 23.02 14.62 5.91
C GLU A 976 23.80 15.32 7.03
N LYS A 977 23.22 16.33 7.71
CA LYS A 977 23.85 16.96 8.88
C LYS A 977 23.64 16.11 10.14
N PRO A 978 24.60 16.10 11.09
CA PRO A 978 24.48 15.35 12.35
C PRO A 978 23.31 15.86 13.21
N LYS A 979 22.80 15.00 14.08
CA LYS A 979 21.59 15.23 14.89
C LYS A 979 21.87 14.87 16.35
N ASP A 980 21.47 15.75 17.27
CA ASP A 980 21.63 15.59 18.73
C ASP A 980 20.24 15.48 19.37
N PHE A 981 19.52 14.40 19.05
CA PHE A 981 18.09 14.32 19.34
C PHE A 981 17.80 14.19 20.84
N LYS A 982 17.07 15.17 21.36
CA LYS A 982 16.61 15.25 22.75
C LYS A 982 15.18 15.77 22.84
N LEU A 983 14.48 15.32 23.87
CA LEU A 983 13.10 15.75 24.17
C LEU A 983 13.11 16.94 25.14
N LEU A 984 12.00 17.66 25.24
CA LEU A 984 11.92 18.91 26.01
C LEU A 984 11.93 18.70 27.54
N TYR A 985 11.44 17.52 27.94
CA TYR A 985 11.21 17.07 29.31
C TYR A 985 11.18 15.53 29.37
N ASP A 986 11.43 14.97 30.55
CA ASP A 986 11.25 13.55 30.86
C ASP A 986 9.89 13.25 31.49
N LEU A 987 9.50 11.97 31.56
CA LEU A 987 8.20 11.56 32.10
C LEU A 987 8.17 11.39 33.62
N GLU A 988 9.35 11.35 34.25
CA GLU A 988 9.48 11.47 35.69
C GLU A 988 9.28 12.93 36.15
N GLY A 989 9.08 13.14 37.45
CA GLY A 989 8.67 14.43 37.99
C GLY A 989 7.19 14.76 37.75
N SER A 990 6.77 15.94 38.18
CA SER A 990 5.37 16.32 38.24
C SER A 990 4.78 16.75 36.89
N VAL A 991 3.45 16.71 36.81
CA VAL A 991 2.67 17.29 35.71
C VAL A 991 2.89 18.80 35.60
N GLN A 992 3.15 19.49 36.72
CA GLN A 992 3.38 20.93 36.77
C GLN A 992 4.71 21.31 36.11
N GLU A 993 5.83 20.70 36.53
CA GLU A 993 7.17 20.96 35.97
C GLU A 993 7.21 20.75 34.46
N ARG A 994 6.50 19.74 33.93
CA ARG A 994 6.39 19.52 32.48
C ARG A 994 5.62 20.64 31.76
N ILE A 995 4.52 21.13 32.32
CA ILE A 995 3.75 22.23 31.70
C ILE A 995 4.50 23.56 31.83
N GLU A 996 5.23 23.79 32.92
CA GLU A 996 6.14 24.93 33.10
C GLU A 996 7.30 24.90 32.10
N ALA A 997 7.94 23.73 31.91
CA ALA A 997 8.98 23.56 30.91
C ALA A 997 8.49 23.87 29.48
N ILE A 998 7.25 23.48 29.13
CA ILE A 998 6.63 23.87 27.85
C ILE A 998 6.37 25.39 27.83
N GLY A 999 5.75 25.94 28.89
CA GLY A 999 5.39 27.36 28.97
C GLY A 999 6.59 28.30 28.82
N GLN A 1000 7.63 28.07 29.62
CA GLN A 1000 8.86 28.87 29.60
C GLN A 1000 9.66 28.64 28.31
N LYS A 1001 10.04 27.39 28.02
CA LYS A 1001 10.97 27.10 26.91
C LYS A 1001 10.32 27.33 25.55
N MET A 1002 9.11 26.80 25.30
CA MET A 1002 8.47 26.90 23.98
C MET A 1002 7.73 28.23 23.76
N TYR A 1003 6.94 28.69 24.73
CA TYR A 1003 6.09 29.88 24.54
C TYR A 1003 6.75 31.20 24.94
N GLY A 1004 7.78 31.20 25.80
CA GLY A 1004 8.37 32.42 26.36
C GLY A 1004 7.59 33.01 27.54
N ALA A 1005 6.74 32.21 28.19
CA ALA A 1005 5.99 32.62 29.37
C ALA A 1005 6.93 32.81 30.58
N ALA A 1006 6.59 33.75 31.45
CA ALA A 1006 7.29 33.92 32.74
C ALA A 1006 6.89 32.82 33.74
N ALA A 1007 5.59 32.50 33.79
CA ALA A 1007 5.01 31.57 34.76
C ALA A 1007 3.85 30.75 34.17
N VAL A 1008 3.47 29.69 34.86
CA VAL A 1008 2.25 28.93 34.65
C VAL A 1008 1.46 28.94 35.95
N GLU A 1009 0.14 29.10 35.87
CA GLU A 1009 -0.73 29.26 37.03
C GLU A 1009 -1.85 28.21 36.98
N PHE A 1010 -2.09 27.49 38.08
CA PHE A 1010 -3.11 26.44 38.15
C PHE A 1010 -4.36 26.91 38.89
N SER A 1011 -5.54 26.75 38.28
CA SER A 1011 -6.81 26.84 39.00
C SER A 1011 -6.99 25.64 39.93
N GLU A 1012 -7.77 25.82 41.00
CA GLU A 1012 -8.13 24.74 41.93
C GLU A 1012 -8.73 23.50 41.22
N LEU A 1013 -9.55 23.72 40.19
CA LEU A 1013 -10.13 22.66 39.36
C LEU A 1013 -9.07 21.89 38.58
N ALA A 1014 -8.08 22.60 38.03
CA ALA A 1014 -6.96 21.98 37.33
C ALA A 1014 -6.09 21.16 38.29
N GLN A 1015 -5.73 21.72 39.45
CA GLN A 1015 -4.91 21.04 40.45
C GLN A 1015 -5.60 19.78 40.97
N LYS A 1016 -6.86 19.89 41.43
CA LYS A 1016 -7.65 18.75 41.93
C LYS A 1016 -7.73 17.59 40.92
N LYS A 1017 -7.77 17.89 39.62
CA LYS A 1017 -7.73 16.87 38.56
C LYS A 1017 -6.34 16.28 38.35
N VAL A 1018 -5.28 17.09 38.39
CA VAL A 1018 -3.88 16.61 38.38
C VAL A 1018 -3.62 15.68 39.56
N ASP A 1019 -4.06 16.04 40.77
CA ASP A 1019 -3.93 15.21 41.97
C ASP A 1019 -4.69 13.87 41.80
N THR A 1020 -5.92 13.94 41.25
CA THR A 1020 -6.74 12.76 40.95
C THR A 1020 -6.06 11.83 39.94
N TYR A 1021 -5.61 12.35 38.79
CA TYR A 1021 -4.94 11.56 37.76
C TYR A 1021 -3.60 11.00 38.24
N THR A 1022 -2.88 11.74 39.08
CA THR A 1022 -1.63 11.27 39.70
C THR A 1022 -1.91 10.12 40.67
N LYS A 1023 -2.91 10.24 41.56
CA LYS A 1023 -3.35 9.17 42.45
C LYS A 1023 -3.84 7.92 41.68
N GLN A 1024 -4.46 8.12 40.52
CA GLN A 1024 -4.90 7.04 39.62
C GLN A 1024 -3.76 6.42 38.77
N GLY A 1025 -2.50 6.83 38.97
CA GLY A 1025 -1.33 6.26 38.30
C GLY A 1025 -0.99 6.86 36.93
N PHE A 1026 -1.70 7.90 36.50
CA PHE A 1026 -1.47 8.60 35.22
C PHE A 1026 -0.55 9.82 35.34
N GLY A 1027 0.11 9.98 36.50
CA GLY A 1027 0.98 11.11 36.83
C GLY A 1027 2.17 11.31 35.90
N ASN A 1028 2.67 10.26 35.24
CA ASN A 1028 3.87 10.30 34.37
C ASN A 1028 3.53 10.42 32.87
N LEU A 1029 2.29 10.77 32.50
CA LEU A 1029 1.92 10.91 31.09
C LEU A 1029 2.51 12.18 30.41
N PRO A 1030 2.83 12.12 29.10
CA PRO A 1030 3.08 13.29 28.25
C PRO A 1030 1.97 14.34 28.30
N ILE A 1031 2.30 15.58 27.93
CA ILE A 1031 1.39 16.73 27.97
C ILE A 1031 0.97 17.13 26.54
N CYS A 1032 -0.32 17.43 26.36
CA CYS A 1032 -0.90 18.03 25.15
C CYS A 1032 -1.57 19.37 25.51
N VAL A 1033 -0.84 20.48 25.42
CA VAL A 1033 -1.32 21.81 25.84
C VAL A 1033 -2.28 22.43 24.83
N ALA A 1034 -3.59 22.44 25.12
CA ALA A 1034 -4.56 23.16 24.30
C ALA A 1034 -4.58 24.66 24.67
N LYS A 1035 -4.10 25.49 23.73
CA LYS A 1035 -4.09 26.96 23.76
C LYS A 1035 -4.59 27.51 22.42
N THR A 1036 -4.66 28.83 22.28
CA THR A 1036 -4.87 29.48 20.97
C THR A 1036 -3.74 29.18 19.98
N GLN A 1037 -4.11 28.98 18.71
CA GLN A 1037 -3.17 28.83 17.60
C GLN A 1037 -2.68 30.17 17.00
N TYR A 1038 -3.23 31.31 17.43
CA TYR A 1038 -2.96 32.63 16.80
C TYR A 1038 -1.89 33.48 17.51
N SER A 1039 -1.27 32.93 18.57
CA SER A 1039 -0.17 33.50 19.35
C SER A 1039 0.70 32.37 19.92
N LEU A 1040 1.95 32.67 20.29
CA LEU A 1040 2.73 31.78 21.18
C LEU A 1040 2.08 31.69 22.57
N SER A 1041 1.45 32.79 23.01
CA SER A 1041 0.84 32.94 24.33
C SER A 1041 -0.54 32.27 24.45
N HIS A 1042 -1.20 32.49 25.59
CA HIS A 1042 -2.59 32.08 25.82
C HIS A 1042 -3.61 33.04 25.20
N ASP A 1043 -3.20 34.24 24.79
CA ASP A 1043 -4.04 35.32 24.26
C ASP A 1043 -3.88 35.39 22.72
N PRO A 1044 -4.97 35.34 21.93
CA PRO A 1044 -4.86 35.36 20.46
C PRO A 1044 -4.30 36.66 19.88
N ASP A 1045 -4.38 37.79 20.57
CA ASP A 1045 -4.08 39.10 20.01
C ASP A 1045 -2.61 39.51 20.21
N LEU A 1046 -1.89 38.88 21.15
CA LEU A 1046 -0.46 39.07 21.34
C LEU A 1046 0.36 38.48 20.17
N LYS A 1047 0.77 39.34 19.23
CA LYS A 1047 1.57 38.99 18.03
C LYS A 1047 3.08 38.98 18.32
N GLY A 1048 3.90 38.88 17.27
CA GLY A 1048 5.35 38.71 17.37
C GLY A 1048 5.75 37.46 18.16
N ALA A 1049 6.69 37.63 19.09
CA ALA A 1049 7.09 36.64 20.08
C ALA A 1049 6.98 37.28 21.48
N PRO A 1050 5.80 37.24 22.12
CA PRO A 1050 5.56 37.93 23.39
C PRO A 1050 6.37 37.31 24.53
N THR A 1051 6.62 38.09 25.58
CA THR A 1051 7.36 37.69 26.79
C THR A 1051 6.65 38.20 28.04
N GLY A 1052 7.02 37.69 29.22
CA GLY A 1052 6.53 38.21 30.51
C GLY A 1052 5.10 37.81 30.90
N PHE A 1053 4.38 37.08 30.06
CA PHE A 1053 3.01 36.64 30.34
C PHE A 1053 2.97 35.35 31.17
N THR A 1054 1.90 35.17 31.95
CA THR A 1054 1.55 33.92 32.65
C THR A 1054 0.63 33.06 31.79
N VAL A 1055 0.68 31.72 31.91
CA VAL A 1055 -0.21 30.81 31.17
C VAL A 1055 -1.28 30.19 32.11
N PRO A 1056 -2.53 30.68 32.16
CA PRO A 1056 -3.54 30.24 33.13
C PRO A 1056 -4.16 28.87 32.80
N ILE A 1057 -4.02 27.89 33.69
CA ILE A 1057 -4.58 26.53 33.54
C ILE A 1057 -5.99 26.51 34.12
N ARG A 1058 -7.00 26.30 33.27
CA ARG A 1058 -8.41 26.31 33.68
C ARG A 1058 -9.00 24.93 33.91
N ASP A 1059 -8.56 23.94 33.14
CA ASP A 1059 -9.01 22.55 33.19
C ASP A 1059 -7.88 21.61 32.73
N VAL A 1060 -7.88 20.38 33.22
CA VAL A 1060 -7.01 19.28 32.77
C VAL A 1060 -7.89 18.06 32.50
N ARG A 1061 -7.61 17.38 31.39
CA ARG A 1061 -8.30 16.18 30.92
C ARG A 1061 -7.27 15.10 30.64
N MET A 1062 -7.74 13.86 30.55
CA MET A 1062 -6.90 12.70 30.28
C MET A 1062 -7.39 11.97 29.05
N ALA A 1063 -6.46 11.57 28.18
CA ALA A 1063 -6.67 10.64 27.08
C ALA A 1063 -5.78 9.42 27.35
N ALA A 1064 -6.25 8.51 28.19
CA ALA A 1064 -5.45 7.42 28.77
C ALA A 1064 -5.06 6.33 27.74
N GLY A 1065 -5.92 6.05 26.76
CA GLY A 1065 -5.64 5.14 25.65
C GLY A 1065 -4.73 5.78 24.59
N ALA A 1066 -4.90 7.09 24.33
CA ALA A 1066 -3.95 7.84 23.51
C ALA A 1066 -2.58 7.98 24.20
N GLY A 1067 -2.56 8.07 25.54
CA GLY A 1067 -1.36 8.14 26.36
C GLY A 1067 -0.86 9.57 26.60
N TYR A 1068 -1.74 10.52 26.87
CA TYR A 1068 -1.37 11.88 27.28
C TYR A 1068 -2.41 12.55 28.20
N LEU A 1069 -1.96 13.51 29.02
CA LEU A 1069 -2.83 14.50 29.66
C LEU A 1069 -2.99 15.70 28.73
N SER A 1070 -4.22 16.21 28.57
CA SER A 1070 -4.47 17.44 27.82
C SER A 1070 -4.94 18.57 28.74
N ARG A 1071 -4.24 19.70 28.68
CA ARG A 1071 -4.59 20.92 29.41
C ARG A 1071 -5.57 21.73 28.58
N ALA A 1072 -6.76 22.03 29.11
CA ALA A 1072 -7.81 22.76 28.40
C ALA A 1072 -7.92 24.21 28.90
N GLN A 1073 -7.59 25.18 28.04
CA GLN A 1073 -7.84 26.59 28.29
C GLN A 1073 -9.28 26.95 27.88
N VAL A 1074 -10.22 26.99 28.84
CA VAL A 1074 -11.63 27.35 28.57
C VAL A 1074 -11.76 28.86 28.31
N ARG A 1075 -11.56 29.26 27.04
CA ARG A 1075 -12.24 30.34 26.33
C ARG A 1075 -11.91 30.25 24.83
N SER A 1076 -12.76 29.57 24.07
CA SER A 1076 -12.77 29.65 22.60
C SER A 1076 -14.19 29.42 22.08
N GLY A 1077 -14.80 30.48 21.55
CA GLY A 1077 -16.00 30.36 20.73
C GLY A 1077 -15.62 29.91 19.33
N CYS A 1078 -15.75 28.62 19.06
CA CYS A 1078 -15.83 28.01 17.73
C CYS A 1078 -17.02 27.07 17.77
#